data_AF-A0A9P1MA67-F1
#
_entry.id   AF-A0A9P1MA67-F1
#
_cell.length_a   1.000
_cell.length_b   1.000
_cell.length_c   1.000
_cell.angle_alpha   90.00
_cell.angle_beta   90.00
_cell.angle_gamma   90.00
#
_symmetry.space_group_name_H-M   'P 1'
#
loop_
_entity.id
_entity.type
_entity.pdbx_description
1 polymer ?
#
loop_
_entity_poly.entity_id
_entity_poly.type
_entity_poly.pdbx_seq_one_letter_code
_entity_poly.pdbx_strand_id
1 'polypeptide(L)'
;MSSTSAQPLKVLVVGAGIGGLTAAIGLRQQGHEVTLFERTELAQETGAALHLAPNCHGLLRRFGIFPESFGANPVHGMAEYNRDGSTRLNLDLRQALSIWEFPWVLSHRVGLHNALKQAATGKEGKGTPAVLKTSSQVVDVDVETATITLADGTKVTGDVVLGADGVSSATRKAIVGESHKPFGSGKSAFRFLIPHETLLSNPNTKKFTETQGYMSMWYGDDRRLVMYPCNDNTIMNFVAIHPTDLSASKETVRWSRVGNKDNLLDIYKDFGTDVESLLKMTDADELKLWTLLDMERIPSWTKGRLALLGDAAHPFLPHQGQGGGVAIEDATSLVALLPLGTTPEDIPERLALYEKIRDERAHKIQEFTRIAGADLNDATRKSFNIMEFTKYNYGFSEWHNSTRALKEHLWAKNGKTYLRHPLSFGPMTSPRQDHYGRRIPSDRSRYTTHSLRFKTSATYLQTLFPTKAFSFASPGTVAEATFQCTQLDKMGWLGGGGYNYFGLWIHGVQYEKKDGTKVVGSFLPVLLENLSDPITTGREEIGMPKLYCEINVASDESSSRVSCAWRGATFMTMKLTGLAESAKVETNGEAPVPAAPAPAAAAAGPPNGPPAGPPQARRGRSASVQVRPCRGSKGVADAEYAVLIPSATATTARVADRTVRSKTGTIEANPGDWEALPTLHHVAEGLAEVPIYEVIEAKIEEGHGVEDVSQAVRIE
;
A
#
# COMPACT_ATOMS: atom_id res chain seq x y z
N MET A 1 -35.60 15.67 -14.34
CA MET A 1 -34.82 14.52 -14.85
C MET A 1 -34.82 13.48 -13.75
N SER A 2 -35.41 12.31 -14.00
CA SER A 2 -35.52 11.22 -13.02
C SER A 2 -34.12 10.82 -12.55
N SER A 3 -33.90 10.76 -11.23
CA SER A 3 -32.68 10.21 -10.65
C SER A 3 -32.59 8.72 -11.01
N THR A 4 -31.89 8.37 -12.08
CA THR A 4 -31.59 6.98 -12.42
C THR A 4 -30.71 6.40 -11.31
N SER A 5 -31.27 5.52 -10.49
CA SER A 5 -30.50 4.73 -9.52
C SER A 5 -29.41 3.97 -10.28
N ALA A 6 -28.18 4.02 -9.77
CA ALA A 6 -27.05 3.29 -10.35
C ALA A 6 -27.40 1.79 -10.50
N GLN A 7 -27.31 1.27 -11.72
CA GLN A 7 -27.71 -0.10 -12.04
C GLN A 7 -26.52 -1.06 -11.89
N PRO A 8 -26.75 -2.30 -11.43
CA PRO A 8 -25.72 -3.34 -11.40
C PRO A 8 -25.46 -3.91 -12.80
N LEU A 9 -24.18 -4.14 -13.13
CA LEU A 9 -23.77 -4.96 -14.28
C LEU A 9 -23.96 -6.45 -14.00
N LYS A 10 -24.24 -7.21 -15.06
CA LYS A 10 -24.17 -8.68 -15.11
C LYS A 10 -22.77 -9.10 -15.56
N VAL A 11 -21.96 -9.54 -14.61
CA VAL A 11 -20.56 -9.92 -14.84
C VAL A 11 -20.46 -11.43 -14.97
N LEU A 12 -19.93 -11.91 -16.11
CA LEU A 12 -19.59 -13.31 -16.31
C LEU A 12 -18.09 -13.52 -16.06
N VAL A 13 -17.73 -14.35 -15.08
CA VAL A 13 -16.33 -14.68 -14.77
C VAL A 13 -16.06 -16.11 -15.23
N VAL A 14 -15.11 -16.29 -16.16
CA VAL A 14 -14.75 -17.59 -16.70
C VAL A 14 -13.53 -18.12 -15.94
N GLY A 15 -13.72 -19.10 -15.07
CA GLY A 15 -12.70 -19.69 -14.20
C GLY A 15 -12.85 -19.28 -12.74
N ALA A 16 -12.95 -20.27 -11.84
CA ALA A 16 -13.06 -20.05 -10.39
C ALA A 16 -11.72 -20.24 -9.66
N GLY A 17 -10.62 -19.80 -10.27
CA GLY A 17 -9.30 -19.72 -9.63
C GLY A 17 -9.17 -18.53 -8.69
N ILE A 18 -7.96 -18.28 -8.17
CA ILE A 18 -7.66 -17.18 -7.23
C ILE A 18 -8.10 -15.81 -7.79
N GLY A 19 -7.69 -15.48 -9.03
CA GLY A 19 -8.07 -14.21 -9.67
C GLY A 19 -9.58 -14.07 -9.90
N GLY A 20 -10.22 -15.10 -10.48
CA GLY A 20 -11.66 -15.07 -10.76
C GLY A 20 -12.53 -14.94 -9.51
N LEU A 21 -12.21 -15.70 -8.45
CA LEU A 21 -12.90 -15.57 -7.16
C LEU A 21 -12.65 -14.20 -6.50
N THR A 22 -11.44 -13.66 -6.62
CA THR A 22 -11.12 -12.31 -6.11
C THR A 22 -11.95 -11.24 -6.83
N ALA A 23 -12.05 -11.32 -8.16
CA ALA A 23 -12.87 -10.40 -8.95
C ALA A 23 -14.34 -10.51 -8.56
N ALA A 24 -14.85 -11.73 -8.37
CA ALA A 24 -16.22 -11.95 -7.95
C ALA A 24 -16.53 -11.35 -6.58
N ILE A 25 -15.63 -11.47 -5.60
CA ILE A 25 -15.77 -10.84 -4.29
C ILE A 25 -15.86 -9.32 -4.43
N GLY A 26 -14.90 -8.70 -5.12
CA GLY A 26 -14.87 -7.24 -5.24
C GLY A 26 -16.10 -6.68 -5.97
N LEU A 27 -16.49 -7.30 -7.09
CA LEU A 27 -17.62 -6.86 -7.92
C LEU A 27 -18.96 -7.07 -7.20
N ARG A 28 -19.15 -8.18 -6.48
CA ARG A 28 -20.36 -8.33 -5.65
C ARG A 28 -20.41 -7.31 -4.52
N GLN A 29 -19.28 -6.99 -3.88
CA GLN A 29 -19.21 -5.99 -2.81
C GLN A 29 -19.56 -4.58 -3.31
N GLN A 30 -19.35 -4.30 -4.59
CA GLN A 30 -19.80 -3.08 -5.26
C GLN A 30 -21.28 -3.12 -5.69
N GLY A 31 -21.95 -4.26 -5.56
CA GLY A 31 -23.37 -4.42 -5.86
C GLY A 31 -23.68 -5.04 -7.23
N HIS A 32 -22.68 -5.53 -7.97
CA HIS A 32 -22.90 -6.19 -9.27
C HIS A 32 -23.44 -7.63 -9.14
N GLU A 33 -24.09 -8.09 -10.20
CA GLU A 33 -24.54 -9.47 -10.34
C GLU A 33 -23.43 -10.31 -10.97
N VAL A 34 -22.83 -11.23 -10.20
CA VAL A 34 -21.68 -12.01 -10.67
C VAL A 34 -22.04 -13.49 -10.83
N THR A 35 -21.72 -14.06 -12.00
CA THR A 35 -21.78 -15.51 -12.24
C THR A 35 -20.41 -16.03 -12.64
N LEU A 36 -19.87 -17.00 -11.89
CA LEU A 36 -18.64 -17.72 -12.20
C LEU A 36 -18.93 -19.04 -12.91
N PHE A 37 -18.12 -19.37 -13.91
CA PHE A 37 -18.18 -20.64 -14.65
C PHE A 37 -16.88 -21.40 -14.45
N GLU A 38 -16.96 -22.58 -13.85
CA GLU A 38 -15.83 -23.45 -13.57
C GLU A 38 -16.02 -24.81 -14.25
N ARG A 39 -15.00 -25.26 -14.97
CA ARG A 39 -15.07 -26.52 -15.74
C ARG A 39 -15.06 -27.76 -14.86
N THR A 40 -14.44 -27.68 -13.68
CA THR A 40 -14.33 -28.82 -12.76
C THR A 40 -15.62 -28.98 -11.96
N GLU A 41 -15.96 -30.23 -11.62
CA GLU A 41 -17.18 -30.55 -10.86
C GLU A 41 -17.11 -30.03 -9.43
N LEU A 42 -15.96 -30.21 -8.78
CA LEU A 42 -15.78 -29.88 -7.36
C LEU A 42 -15.25 -28.47 -7.10
N ALA A 43 -14.75 -27.77 -8.14
CA ALA A 43 -14.06 -26.49 -7.99
C ALA A 43 -13.07 -26.50 -6.82
N GLN A 44 -12.20 -27.51 -6.80
CA GLN A 44 -11.20 -27.74 -5.77
C GLN A 44 -9.80 -27.56 -6.33
N GLU A 45 -8.93 -26.96 -5.52
CA GLU A 45 -7.49 -26.89 -5.78
C GLU A 45 -6.76 -28.07 -5.14
N THR A 46 -5.58 -28.42 -5.65
CA THR A 46 -4.79 -29.53 -5.10
C THR A 46 -3.40 -29.10 -4.62
N GLY A 47 -3.07 -29.46 -3.37
CA GLY A 47 -1.74 -29.81 -2.85
C GLY A 47 -0.57 -28.89 -3.21
N ALA A 48 -0.72 -27.58 -3.09
CA ALA A 48 0.37 -26.63 -3.28
C ALA A 48 0.28 -25.51 -2.25
N ALA A 49 1.41 -24.89 -1.93
CA ALA A 49 1.45 -23.63 -1.21
C ALA A 49 1.82 -22.47 -2.14
N LEU A 50 1.58 -21.25 -1.66
CA LEU A 50 1.80 -20.02 -2.41
C LEU A 50 2.27 -18.89 -1.49
N HIS A 51 2.92 -17.92 -2.10
CA HIS A 51 3.41 -16.74 -1.43
C HIS A 51 2.36 -15.63 -1.55
N LEU A 52 1.97 -15.04 -0.42
CA LEU A 52 1.16 -13.84 -0.37
C LEU A 52 2.04 -12.70 0.12
N ALA A 53 2.70 -12.06 -0.85
CA ALA A 53 3.53 -10.89 -0.61
C ALA A 53 2.67 -9.65 -0.24
N PRO A 54 3.27 -8.59 0.33
CA PRO A 54 2.53 -7.44 0.86
C PRO A 54 1.54 -6.78 -0.11
N ASN A 55 1.91 -6.70 -1.39
CA ASN A 55 1.08 -6.13 -2.46
C ASN A 55 -0.26 -6.84 -2.62
N CYS A 56 -0.28 -8.18 -2.58
CA CYS A 56 -1.52 -8.95 -2.72
C CYS A 56 -2.18 -9.26 -1.36
N HIS A 57 -1.40 -9.36 -0.29
CA HIS A 57 -1.94 -9.53 1.06
C HIS A 57 -2.82 -8.33 1.46
N GLY A 58 -2.38 -7.09 1.22
CA GLY A 58 -3.19 -5.91 1.47
C GLY A 58 -4.52 -5.89 0.70
N LEU A 59 -4.50 -6.38 -0.55
CA LEU A 59 -5.69 -6.46 -1.39
C LEU A 59 -6.67 -7.54 -0.90
N LEU A 60 -6.18 -8.69 -0.46
CA LEU A 60 -7.02 -9.72 0.16
C LEU A 60 -7.75 -9.17 1.40
N ARG A 61 -7.03 -8.46 2.29
CA ARG A 61 -7.62 -7.84 3.48
C ARG A 61 -8.65 -6.77 3.14
N ARG A 62 -8.41 -5.99 2.09
CA ARG A 62 -9.39 -5.02 1.56
C ARG A 62 -10.73 -5.69 1.22
N PHE A 63 -10.69 -6.90 0.69
CA PHE A 63 -11.87 -7.69 0.36
C PHE A 63 -12.40 -8.55 1.51
N GLY A 64 -11.85 -8.41 2.72
CA GLY A 64 -12.27 -9.13 3.92
C GLY A 64 -11.69 -10.54 4.04
N ILE A 65 -10.64 -10.87 3.29
CA ILE A 65 -9.92 -12.14 3.37
C ILE A 65 -8.67 -11.94 4.22
N PHE A 66 -8.59 -12.70 5.30
CA PHE A 66 -7.49 -12.64 6.26
C PHE A 66 -6.71 -13.96 6.21
N PRO A 67 -5.60 -14.03 5.47
CA PRO A 67 -4.85 -15.28 5.29
C PRO A 67 -4.51 -16.04 6.58
N GLU A 68 -4.28 -15.32 7.66
CA GLU A 68 -3.94 -15.87 8.97
C GLU A 68 -5.12 -16.65 9.59
N SER A 69 -6.37 -16.36 9.22
CA SER A 69 -7.54 -17.07 9.77
C SER A 69 -7.70 -18.50 9.26
N PHE A 70 -6.95 -18.87 8.22
CA PHE A 70 -6.91 -20.22 7.65
C PHE A 70 -5.48 -20.77 7.55
N GLY A 71 -4.60 -20.32 8.44
CA GLY A 71 -3.29 -20.94 8.66
C GLY A 71 -2.17 -20.48 7.74
N ALA A 72 -2.24 -19.28 7.16
CA ALA A 72 -1.08 -18.68 6.51
C ALA A 72 -0.02 -18.25 7.53
N ASN A 73 1.25 -18.57 7.27
CA ASN A 73 2.36 -18.31 8.20
C ASN A 73 3.16 -17.09 7.77
N PRO A 74 3.51 -16.15 8.67
CA PRO A 74 4.43 -15.07 8.35
C PRO A 74 5.83 -15.60 7.99
N VAL A 75 6.46 -14.97 7.01
CA VAL A 75 7.88 -15.22 6.69
C VAL A 75 8.74 -14.54 7.75
N HIS A 76 9.56 -15.34 8.43
CA HIS A 76 10.51 -14.86 9.42
C HIS A 76 11.94 -14.82 8.91
N GLY A 77 12.29 -15.68 7.96
CA GLY A 77 13.67 -15.76 7.48
C GLY A 77 13.83 -16.61 6.24
N MET A 78 15.06 -16.62 5.73
CA MET A 78 15.43 -17.36 4.53
C MET A 78 16.82 -17.95 4.70
N ALA A 79 16.96 -19.23 4.36
CA ALA A 79 18.23 -19.93 4.32
C ALA A 79 18.49 -20.48 2.91
N GLU A 80 19.70 -20.30 2.41
CA GLU A 80 20.16 -20.86 1.15
C GLU A 80 21.37 -21.76 1.37
N TYR A 81 21.40 -22.86 0.64
CA TYR A 81 22.44 -23.88 0.71
C TYR A 81 22.94 -24.20 -0.69
N ASN A 82 24.22 -24.53 -0.81
CA ASN A 82 24.78 -25.11 -2.03
C ASN A 82 24.39 -26.58 -2.14
N ARG A 83 24.64 -27.19 -3.31
CA ARG A 83 24.37 -28.62 -3.55
C ARG A 83 25.03 -29.54 -2.54
N ASP A 84 26.22 -29.20 -2.03
CA ASP A 84 26.95 -29.99 -1.03
C ASP A 84 26.41 -29.85 0.41
N GLY A 85 25.40 -28.99 0.62
CA GLY A 85 24.81 -28.71 1.92
C GLY A 85 25.49 -27.56 2.68
N SER A 86 26.58 -26.98 2.16
CA SER A 86 27.20 -25.80 2.77
C SER A 86 26.26 -24.60 2.74
N THR A 87 26.23 -23.83 3.83
CA THR A 87 25.37 -22.65 3.95
C THR A 87 25.89 -21.52 3.08
N ARG A 88 25.05 -21.04 2.16
CA ARG A 88 25.32 -19.87 1.32
C ARG A 88 24.81 -18.59 1.98
N LEU A 89 23.62 -18.66 2.57
CA LEU A 89 22.94 -17.52 3.19
C LEU A 89 22.06 -18.00 4.34
N ASN A 90 22.00 -17.25 5.42
CA ASN A 90 20.99 -17.45 6.47
C ASN A 90 20.63 -16.08 7.05
N LEU A 91 19.42 -15.62 6.75
CA LEU A 91 18.96 -14.28 7.12
C LEU A 91 17.67 -14.38 7.94
N ASP A 92 17.67 -13.69 9.07
CA ASP A 92 16.44 -13.28 9.74
C ASP A 92 15.89 -12.05 9.02
N LEU A 93 14.66 -12.15 8.55
CA LEU A 93 13.99 -11.14 7.75
C LEU A 93 12.93 -10.38 8.54
N ARG A 94 12.68 -10.67 9.82
CA ARG A 94 11.59 -10.05 10.61
C ARG A 94 11.67 -8.53 10.62
N GLN A 95 12.85 -7.98 10.87
CA GLN A 95 13.07 -6.53 10.86
C GLN A 95 13.02 -5.94 9.44
N ALA A 96 13.57 -6.64 8.45
CA ALA A 96 13.58 -6.17 7.06
C ALA A 96 12.18 -6.16 6.45
N LEU A 97 11.31 -7.11 6.84
CA LEU A 97 9.93 -7.24 6.35
C LEU A 97 8.95 -6.34 7.10
N SER A 98 9.29 -5.82 8.28
CA SER A 98 8.41 -4.93 9.05
C SER A 98 8.26 -3.53 8.45
N ILE A 99 8.90 -3.24 7.32
CA ILE A 99 8.75 -1.97 6.59
C ILE A 99 7.47 -1.93 5.75
N TRP A 100 6.84 -3.09 5.50
CA TRP A 100 5.62 -3.19 4.71
C TRP A 100 4.39 -3.21 5.61
N GLU A 101 3.31 -2.56 5.18
CA GLU A 101 2.06 -2.47 5.95
C GLU A 101 1.45 -3.85 6.25
N PHE A 102 1.57 -4.78 5.30
CA PHE A 102 1.07 -6.14 5.42
C PHE A 102 2.24 -7.13 5.38
N PRO A 103 2.27 -8.14 6.27
CA PRO A 103 3.38 -9.09 6.32
C PRO A 103 3.38 -9.97 5.07
N TRP A 104 4.55 -10.42 4.65
CA TRP A 104 4.63 -11.50 3.68
C TRP A 104 4.27 -12.82 4.36
N VAL A 105 3.25 -13.51 3.86
CA VAL A 105 2.78 -14.79 4.41
C VAL A 105 2.85 -15.94 3.40
N LEU A 106 3.00 -17.16 3.90
CA LEU A 106 3.04 -18.41 3.17
C LEU A 106 1.74 -19.16 3.44
N SER A 107 0.96 -19.41 2.39
CA SER A 107 -0.39 -19.92 2.53
C SER A 107 -0.58 -21.24 1.80
N HIS A 108 -1.40 -22.13 2.36
CA HIS A 108 -1.83 -23.33 1.66
C HIS A 108 -2.87 -22.94 0.59
N ARG A 109 -2.63 -23.30 -0.67
CA ARG A 109 -3.45 -22.86 -1.81
C ARG A 109 -4.92 -23.26 -1.67
N VAL A 110 -5.17 -24.45 -1.12
CA VAL A 110 -6.52 -24.96 -0.86
C VAL A 110 -7.23 -24.11 0.18
N GLY A 111 -6.52 -23.70 1.25
CA GLY A 111 -7.07 -22.82 2.28
C GLY A 111 -7.49 -21.47 1.71
N LEU A 112 -6.60 -20.82 0.94
CA LEU A 112 -6.90 -19.56 0.27
C LEU A 112 -8.08 -19.69 -0.70
N HIS A 113 -8.08 -20.72 -1.53
CA HIS A 113 -9.15 -20.95 -2.51
C HIS A 113 -10.50 -21.13 -1.84
N ASN A 114 -10.57 -21.94 -0.78
CA ASN A 114 -11.80 -22.17 -0.02
C ASN A 114 -12.29 -20.88 0.65
N ALA A 115 -11.41 -20.09 1.26
CA ALA A 115 -11.76 -18.81 1.87
C ALA A 115 -12.32 -17.82 0.82
N LEU A 116 -11.68 -17.72 -0.35
CA LEU A 116 -12.15 -16.91 -1.46
C LEU A 116 -13.51 -17.40 -1.98
N LYS A 117 -13.67 -18.72 -2.18
CA LYS A 117 -14.93 -19.33 -2.65
C LYS A 117 -16.07 -19.04 -1.67
N GLN A 118 -15.83 -19.21 -0.37
CA GLN A 118 -16.80 -18.93 0.67
C GLN A 118 -17.19 -17.45 0.68
N ALA A 119 -16.22 -16.53 0.57
CA ALA A 119 -16.51 -15.09 0.52
C ALA A 119 -17.24 -14.67 -0.77
N ALA A 120 -16.94 -15.29 -1.90
CA ALA A 120 -17.60 -14.99 -3.18
C ALA A 120 -19.06 -15.47 -3.19
N THR A 121 -19.33 -16.68 -2.71
CA THR A 121 -20.61 -17.39 -2.87
C THR A 121 -21.47 -17.43 -1.60
N GLY A 122 -20.90 -17.05 -0.45
CA GLY A 122 -21.58 -17.05 0.83
C GLY A 122 -22.66 -15.98 0.92
N LYS A 123 -23.73 -16.28 1.65
CA LYS A 123 -24.80 -15.32 1.97
C LYS A 123 -24.30 -14.16 2.82
N GLU A 124 -23.29 -14.44 3.66
CA GLU A 124 -22.59 -13.44 4.45
C GLU A 124 -21.69 -12.56 3.57
N GLY A 125 -21.56 -11.28 3.92
CA GLY A 125 -20.75 -10.29 3.19
C GLY A 125 -21.58 -9.25 2.43
N LYS A 126 -20.90 -8.22 1.88
CA LYS A 126 -21.57 -7.12 1.18
C LYS A 126 -22.02 -7.54 -0.23
N GLY A 127 -23.24 -7.15 -0.60
CA GLY A 127 -23.84 -7.39 -1.91
C GLY A 127 -24.35 -8.82 -2.15
N THR A 128 -24.96 -9.04 -3.31
CA THR A 128 -25.60 -10.32 -3.66
C THR A 128 -24.54 -11.42 -3.82
N PRO A 129 -24.74 -12.63 -3.27
CA PRO A 129 -23.82 -13.75 -3.46
C PRO A 129 -23.58 -14.06 -4.94
N ALA A 130 -22.30 -14.26 -5.31
CA ALA A 130 -21.97 -14.67 -6.66
C ALA A 130 -22.46 -16.09 -6.92
N VAL A 131 -22.98 -16.35 -8.12
CA VAL A 131 -23.45 -17.67 -8.54
C VAL A 131 -22.27 -18.44 -9.12
N LEU A 132 -21.86 -19.55 -8.48
CA LEU A 132 -20.83 -20.45 -9.02
C LEU A 132 -21.47 -21.63 -9.74
N LYS A 133 -21.24 -21.73 -11.05
CA LYS A 133 -21.64 -22.88 -11.88
C LYS A 133 -20.43 -23.77 -12.15
N THR A 134 -20.43 -24.96 -11.57
CA THR A 134 -19.43 -26.00 -11.81
C THR A 134 -19.78 -26.84 -13.04
N SER A 135 -18.87 -27.71 -13.48
CA SER A 135 -19.03 -28.52 -14.71
C SER A 135 -19.42 -27.69 -15.95
N SER A 136 -19.06 -26.40 -15.96
CA SER A 136 -19.48 -25.42 -16.95
C SER A 136 -18.27 -24.95 -17.75
N GLN A 137 -17.78 -25.83 -18.63
CA GLN A 137 -16.64 -25.51 -19.48
C GLN A 137 -17.05 -24.50 -20.56
N VAL A 138 -16.48 -23.30 -20.51
CA VAL A 138 -16.58 -22.32 -21.60
C VAL A 138 -15.66 -22.72 -22.75
N VAL A 139 -16.18 -22.71 -23.96
CA VAL A 139 -15.46 -23.09 -25.19
C VAL A 139 -15.30 -21.94 -26.18
N ASP A 140 -16.16 -20.92 -26.10
CA ASP A 140 -16.14 -19.76 -26.99
C ASP A 140 -16.73 -18.51 -26.31
N VAL A 141 -16.33 -17.32 -26.77
CA VAL A 141 -16.82 -16.03 -26.28
C VAL A 141 -17.05 -15.05 -27.43
N ASP A 142 -18.28 -14.57 -27.57
CA ASP A 142 -18.59 -13.39 -28.37
C ASP A 142 -18.25 -12.14 -27.56
N VAL A 143 -17.18 -11.47 -27.99
CA VAL A 143 -16.58 -10.31 -27.33
C VAL A 143 -17.43 -9.04 -27.45
N GLU A 144 -18.29 -8.92 -28.47
CA GLU A 144 -19.09 -7.72 -28.69
C GLU A 144 -20.38 -7.74 -27.88
N THR A 145 -20.98 -8.92 -27.73
CA THR A 145 -22.24 -9.11 -26.98
C THR A 145 -22.02 -9.60 -25.55
N ALA A 146 -20.77 -9.85 -25.13
CA ALA A 146 -20.45 -10.46 -23.83
C ALA A 146 -21.20 -11.80 -23.61
N THR A 147 -21.22 -12.65 -24.64
CA THR A 147 -21.88 -13.96 -24.61
C THR A 147 -20.86 -15.08 -24.57
N ILE A 148 -20.92 -15.93 -23.54
CA ILE A 148 -20.13 -17.17 -23.47
C ILE A 148 -20.92 -18.35 -24.00
N THR A 149 -20.23 -19.29 -24.66
CA THR A 149 -20.79 -20.59 -25.06
C THR A 149 -20.14 -21.70 -24.24
N LEU A 150 -20.97 -22.51 -23.58
CA LEU A 150 -20.54 -23.68 -22.83
C LEU A 150 -20.39 -24.91 -23.75
N ALA A 151 -19.64 -25.92 -23.29
CA ALA A 151 -19.38 -27.15 -24.04
C ALA A 151 -20.64 -27.96 -24.39
N ASP A 152 -21.73 -27.79 -23.62
CA ASP A 152 -23.05 -28.39 -23.88
C ASP A 152 -23.88 -27.60 -24.91
N GLY A 153 -23.35 -26.48 -25.43
CA GLY A 153 -24.03 -25.57 -26.36
C GLY A 153 -24.85 -24.46 -25.70
N THR A 154 -24.98 -24.46 -24.37
CA THR A 154 -25.68 -23.39 -23.63
C THR A 154 -24.97 -22.06 -23.83
N LYS A 155 -25.75 -21.01 -24.13
CA LYS A 155 -25.25 -19.63 -24.24
C LYS A 155 -25.71 -18.79 -23.06
N VAL A 156 -24.80 -18.00 -22.50
CA VAL A 156 -25.11 -17.06 -21.41
C VAL A 156 -24.56 -15.68 -21.76
N THR A 157 -25.40 -14.66 -21.66
CA THR A 157 -25.07 -13.27 -21.98
C THR A 157 -25.05 -12.42 -20.72
N GLY A 158 -24.03 -11.57 -20.60
CA GLY A 158 -23.91 -10.55 -19.56
C GLY A 158 -23.58 -9.18 -20.18
N ASP A 159 -23.05 -8.27 -19.38
CA ASP A 159 -22.57 -6.97 -19.83
C ASP A 159 -21.05 -6.95 -20.06
N VAL A 160 -20.32 -7.79 -19.32
CA VAL A 160 -18.87 -7.96 -19.38
C VAL A 160 -18.48 -9.41 -19.09
N VAL A 161 -17.44 -9.89 -19.78
CA VAL A 161 -16.81 -11.19 -19.53
C VAL A 161 -15.39 -10.97 -19.00
N LEU A 162 -15.06 -11.62 -17.88
CA LEU A 162 -13.72 -11.63 -17.29
C LEU A 162 -13.11 -13.03 -17.44
N GLY A 163 -12.09 -13.15 -18.28
CA GLY A 163 -11.35 -14.39 -18.55
C GLY A 163 -10.29 -14.66 -17.50
N ALA A 164 -10.58 -15.58 -16.58
CA ALA A 164 -9.70 -16.07 -15.51
C ALA A 164 -9.46 -17.59 -15.60
N ASP A 165 -9.48 -18.14 -16.81
CA ASP A 165 -9.46 -19.58 -17.13
C ASP A 165 -8.04 -20.18 -17.29
N GLY A 166 -7.04 -19.41 -16.87
CA GLY A 166 -5.68 -19.88 -16.65
C GLY A 166 -4.88 -20.14 -17.93
N VAL A 167 -3.79 -20.89 -17.79
CA VAL A 167 -2.79 -21.08 -18.86
C VAL A 167 -3.37 -21.69 -20.15
N SER A 168 -4.41 -22.52 -20.06
CA SER A 168 -5.11 -23.14 -21.21
C SER A 168 -6.37 -22.36 -21.63
N SER A 169 -6.31 -21.04 -21.52
CA SER A 169 -7.45 -20.13 -21.73
C SER A 169 -8.15 -20.28 -23.08
N ALA A 170 -9.47 -20.50 -23.04
CA ALA A 170 -10.36 -20.34 -24.18
C ALA A 170 -10.67 -18.86 -24.43
N THR A 171 -10.79 -18.06 -23.35
CA THR A 171 -11.07 -16.62 -23.48
C THR A 171 -9.94 -15.86 -24.18
N ARG A 172 -8.68 -16.22 -23.97
CA ARG A 172 -7.52 -15.65 -24.66
C ARG A 172 -7.62 -15.85 -26.18
N LYS A 173 -8.11 -17.01 -26.62
CA LYS A 173 -8.29 -17.28 -28.06
C LYS A 173 -9.28 -16.31 -28.71
N ALA A 174 -10.31 -15.87 -28.01
CA ALA A 174 -11.29 -14.90 -28.52
C ALA A 174 -10.67 -13.51 -28.76
N ILE A 175 -9.59 -13.16 -28.05
CA ILE A 175 -8.88 -11.89 -28.20
C ILE A 175 -7.80 -11.99 -29.29
N VAL A 176 -6.85 -12.92 -29.13
CA VAL A 176 -5.61 -12.94 -29.93
C VAL A 176 -5.50 -14.13 -30.90
N GLY A 177 -6.56 -14.93 -31.04
CA GLY A 177 -6.59 -16.12 -31.88
C GLY A 177 -5.77 -17.29 -31.33
N GLU A 178 -5.54 -18.32 -32.15
CA GLU A 178 -4.84 -19.53 -31.73
C GLU A 178 -3.30 -19.42 -31.72
N SER A 179 -2.73 -18.33 -32.22
CA SER A 179 -1.28 -18.20 -32.42
C SER A 179 -0.48 -18.08 -31.11
N HIS A 180 -1.07 -17.55 -30.04
CA HIS A 180 -0.39 -17.30 -28.77
C HIS A 180 -0.65 -18.43 -27.76
N LYS A 181 0.18 -19.47 -27.83
CA LYS A 181 0.12 -20.64 -26.94
C LYS A 181 1.27 -20.63 -25.93
N PRO A 182 1.05 -21.08 -24.69
CA PRO A 182 2.13 -21.31 -23.74
C PRO A 182 3.12 -22.34 -24.27
N PHE A 183 4.40 -22.14 -23.98
CA PHE A 183 5.49 -23.06 -24.31
C PHE A 183 6.20 -23.53 -23.04
N GLY A 184 6.89 -24.67 -23.12
CA GLY A 184 7.67 -25.17 -21.98
C GLY A 184 8.92 -24.33 -21.77
N SER A 185 9.23 -23.95 -20.54
CA SER A 185 10.42 -23.15 -20.22
C SER A 185 11.73 -23.95 -20.19
N GLY A 186 11.69 -25.24 -20.59
CA GLY A 186 12.81 -26.17 -20.43
C GLY A 186 13.00 -26.70 -19.01
N LYS A 187 12.16 -26.28 -18.04
CA LYS A 187 12.21 -26.75 -16.65
C LYS A 187 10.90 -27.43 -16.25
N SER A 188 11.01 -28.40 -15.35
CA SER A 188 9.90 -29.09 -14.69
C SER A 188 10.08 -29.05 -13.19
N ALA A 189 9.00 -29.24 -12.44
CA ALA A 189 9.01 -29.21 -10.99
C ALA A 189 8.25 -30.39 -10.39
N PHE A 190 8.90 -31.12 -9.49
CA PHE A 190 8.18 -31.96 -8.54
C PHE A 190 7.59 -31.09 -7.45
N ARG A 191 6.35 -31.36 -7.07
CA ARG A 191 5.64 -30.71 -5.96
C ARG A 191 5.04 -31.76 -5.06
N PHE A 192 5.22 -31.57 -3.77
CA PHE A 192 4.73 -32.47 -2.73
C PHE A 192 4.70 -31.73 -1.39
N LEU A 193 3.96 -32.31 -0.44
CA LEU A 193 3.84 -31.83 0.92
C LEU A 193 4.43 -32.89 1.86
N ILE A 194 4.99 -32.48 3.00
CA ILE A 194 5.42 -33.39 4.07
C ILE A 194 4.90 -32.82 5.40
N PRO A 195 4.26 -33.63 6.25
CA PRO A 195 3.89 -33.19 7.60
C PRO A 195 5.13 -32.72 8.38
N HIS A 196 5.00 -31.58 9.07
CA HIS A 196 6.11 -30.98 9.83
C HIS A 196 6.64 -31.93 10.91
N GLU A 197 5.76 -32.69 11.57
CA GLU A 197 6.12 -33.69 12.58
C GLU A 197 7.04 -34.80 12.02
N THR A 198 6.80 -35.24 10.79
CA THR A 198 7.65 -36.25 10.12
C THR A 198 9.09 -35.73 9.98
N LEU A 199 9.27 -34.46 9.61
CA LEU A 199 10.58 -33.83 9.46
C LEU A 199 11.27 -33.58 10.81
N LEU A 200 10.50 -33.22 11.85
CA LEU A 200 11.01 -33.05 13.20
C LEU A 200 11.51 -34.35 13.83
N SER A 201 10.89 -35.49 13.49
CA SER A 201 11.21 -36.80 14.06
C SER A 201 12.57 -37.37 13.61
N ASN A 202 13.16 -36.83 12.53
CA ASN A 202 14.43 -37.30 11.99
C ASN A 202 15.58 -36.31 12.28
N PRO A 203 16.67 -36.77 12.93
CA PRO A 203 17.81 -35.92 13.29
C PRO A 203 18.45 -35.13 12.14
N ASN A 204 18.43 -35.68 10.91
CA ASN A 204 19.05 -35.05 9.74
C ASN A 204 18.22 -33.88 9.19
N THR A 205 16.89 -33.94 9.33
CA THR A 205 15.96 -32.95 8.76
C THR A 205 15.45 -31.94 9.78
N LYS A 206 15.45 -32.29 11.07
CA LYS A 206 14.92 -31.47 12.17
C LYS A 206 15.46 -30.03 12.14
N LYS A 207 16.76 -29.86 11.93
CA LYS A 207 17.45 -28.55 11.89
C LYS A 207 16.86 -27.53 10.90
N PHE A 208 16.19 -27.99 9.84
CA PHE A 208 15.57 -27.10 8.85
C PHE A 208 14.15 -26.65 9.24
N THR A 209 13.60 -27.22 10.31
CA THR A 209 12.21 -27.04 10.73
C THR A 209 12.06 -26.54 12.17
N GLU A 210 13.16 -26.43 12.92
CA GLU A 210 13.20 -25.93 14.30
C GLU A 210 12.78 -24.46 14.41
N THR A 211 13.16 -23.64 13.41
CA THR A 211 12.77 -22.24 13.34
C THR A 211 11.57 -22.07 12.42
N GLN A 212 10.42 -21.69 12.99
CA GLN A 212 9.19 -21.47 12.24
C GLN A 212 9.27 -20.25 11.30
N GLY A 213 8.52 -20.30 10.20
CA GLY A 213 8.44 -19.21 9.22
C GLY A 213 9.68 -19.04 8.34
N TYR A 214 10.62 -19.99 8.36
CA TYR A 214 11.79 -19.97 7.47
C TYR A 214 11.51 -20.65 6.14
N MET A 215 11.98 -20.02 5.06
CA MET A 215 12.08 -20.66 3.75
C MET A 215 13.51 -21.18 3.55
N SER A 216 13.64 -22.39 3.04
CA SER A 216 14.94 -23.00 2.74
C SER A 216 15.07 -23.31 1.25
N MET A 217 16.22 -22.99 0.68
CA MET A 217 16.51 -23.24 -0.74
C MET A 217 17.86 -23.90 -0.92
N TRP A 218 17.91 -24.97 -1.70
CA TRP A 218 19.15 -25.62 -2.13
C TRP A 218 19.39 -25.36 -3.60
N TYR A 219 20.61 -24.99 -3.94
CA TYR A 219 21.00 -24.65 -5.30
C TYR A 219 22.10 -25.57 -5.83
N GLY A 220 21.82 -26.21 -6.97
CA GLY A 220 22.83 -26.65 -7.92
C GLY A 220 22.91 -25.68 -9.10
N ASP A 221 23.74 -26.00 -10.09
CA ASP A 221 23.90 -25.17 -11.29
C ASP A 221 22.59 -25.02 -12.07
N ASP A 222 21.84 -26.13 -12.20
CA ASP A 222 20.64 -26.28 -13.05
C ASP A 222 19.38 -26.75 -12.31
N ARG A 223 19.53 -27.13 -11.04
CA ARG A 223 18.51 -27.73 -10.16
C ARG A 223 18.33 -26.91 -8.88
N ARG A 224 17.10 -26.86 -8.38
CA ARG A 224 16.74 -26.17 -7.13
C ARG A 224 15.76 -26.99 -6.31
N LEU A 225 15.89 -26.95 -5.00
CA LEU A 225 14.87 -27.42 -4.06
C LEU A 225 14.43 -26.25 -3.20
N VAL A 226 13.12 -26.03 -3.08
CA VAL A 226 12.53 -24.97 -2.26
C VAL A 226 11.64 -25.64 -1.22
N MET A 227 11.79 -25.27 0.05
CA MET A 227 11.03 -25.78 1.18
C MET A 227 10.50 -24.61 2.02
N TYR A 228 9.23 -24.63 2.43
CA TYR A 228 8.68 -23.62 3.35
C TYR A 228 7.40 -24.09 4.05
N PRO A 229 7.07 -23.55 5.25
CA PRO A 229 5.90 -23.96 6.02
C PRO A 229 4.59 -23.36 5.49
N CYS A 230 3.50 -24.12 5.61
CA CYS A 230 2.13 -23.70 5.36
C CYS A 230 1.19 -24.34 6.39
N ASN A 231 -0.05 -23.84 6.50
CA ASN A 231 -1.09 -24.38 7.37
C ASN A 231 -0.68 -24.43 8.85
N ASP A 232 -0.48 -23.26 9.48
CA ASP A 232 -0.09 -23.14 10.91
C ASP A 232 1.20 -23.89 11.26
N ASN A 233 2.19 -23.85 10.35
CA ASN A 233 3.45 -24.60 10.41
C ASN A 233 3.28 -26.15 10.53
N THR A 234 2.10 -26.70 10.27
CA THR A 234 1.85 -28.15 10.38
C THR A 234 2.30 -28.93 9.14
N ILE A 235 2.46 -28.27 7.99
CA ILE A 235 2.82 -28.90 6.72
C ILE A 235 3.96 -28.12 6.05
N MET A 236 4.96 -28.82 5.52
CA MET A 236 6.05 -28.25 4.74
C MET A 236 5.80 -28.48 3.25
N ASN A 237 5.78 -27.40 2.48
CA ASN A 237 5.67 -27.45 1.02
C ASN A 237 7.06 -27.60 0.39
N PHE A 238 7.16 -28.46 -0.63
CA PHE A 238 8.37 -28.65 -1.41
C PHE A 238 8.14 -28.40 -2.90
N VAL A 239 9.13 -27.76 -3.54
CA VAL A 239 9.21 -27.60 -4.99
C VAL A 239 10.62 -27.96 -5.46
N ALA A 240 10.75 -29.04 -6.21
CA ALA A 240 12.02 -29.53 -6.75
C ALA A 240 12.10 -29.25 -8.26
N ILE A 241 12.72 -28.13 -8.64
CA ILE A 241 12.84 -27.64 -10.01
C ILE A 241 14.11 -28.19 -10.68
N HIS A 242 13.97 -28.74 -11.88
CA HIS A 242 15.04 -29.40 -12.64
C HIS A 242 14.82 -29.23 -14.16
N PRO A 243 15.86 -29.46 -15.00
CA PRO A 243 15.68 -29.55 -16.46
C PRO A 243 14.64 -30.60 -16.84
N THR A 244 13.73 -30.26 -17.75
CA THR A 244 12.61 -31.14 -18.14
C THR A 244 13.09 -32.49 -18.69
N ASP A 245 14.21 -32.52 -19.40
CA ASP A 245 14.74 -33.75 -20.00
C ASP A 245 15.11 -34.83 -18.98
N LEU A 246 15.35 -34.46 -17.72
CA LEU A 246 15.64 -35.41 -16.65
C LEU A 246 14.39 -36.16 -16.15
N SER A 247 13.19 -35.65 -16.41
CA SER A 247 11.93 -36.29 -15.99
C SER A 247 10.93 -36.50 -17.13
N ALA A 248 11.32 -36.17 -18.37
CA ALA A 248 10.51 -36.38 -19.55
C ALA A 248 10.30 -37.88 -19.82
N SER A 249 9.04 -38.31 -19.86
CA SER A 249 8.67 -39.61 -20.45
C SER A 249 8.52 -39.46 -21.98
N LYS A 250 8.69 -40.55 -22.75
CA LYS A 250 8.45 -40.59 -24.21
C LYS A 250 7.00 -40.28 -24.66
N GLU A 251 6.03 -40.09 -23.76
CA GLU A 251 4.62 -39.77 -24.08
C GLU A 251 4.25 -38.28 -23.92
N THR A 252 3.27 -37.85 -24.74
CA THR A 252 2.76 -36.47 -24.98
C THR A 252 2.64 -35.57 -23.76
N VAL A 253 3.26 -34.39 -23.82
CA VAL A 253 3.29 -33.34 -22.78
C VAL A 253 1.89 -33.11 -22.17
N ARG A 254 1.71 -33.56 -20.92
CA ARG A 254 0.53 -33.23 -20.07
C ARG A 254 1.01 -32.32 -18.94
N TRP A 255 0.18 -31.34 -18.57
CA TRP A 255 0.56 -30.25 -17.65
C TRP A 255 0.90 -30.70 -16.22
N SER A 256 0.25 -31.76 -15.71
CA SER A 256 0.60 -32.43 -14.45
C SER A 256 0.48 -33.95 -14.58
N ARG A 257 1.36 -34.68 -13.88
CA ARG A 257 1.43 -36.16 -13.86
C ARG A 257 1.80 -36.66 -12.47
N VAL A 258 1.52 -37.93 -12.19
CA VAL A 258 2.06 -38.63 -11.01
C VAL A 258 3.58 -38.66 -11.14
N GLY A 259 4.29 -38.19 -10.13
CA GLY A 259 5.74 -38.21 -10.11
C GLY A 259 6.28 -39.57 -9.68
N ASN A 260 7.49 -39.91 -10.13
CA ASN A 260 8.18 -41.12 -9.70
C ASN A 260 9.22 -40.74 -8.63
N LYS A 261 9.10 -41.30 -7.43
CA LYS A 261 9.97 -41.01 -6.30
C LYS A 261 11.42 -41.44 -6.54
N ASP A 262 11.65 -42.58 -7.18
CA ASP A 262 13.00 -43.04 -7.52
C ASP A 262 13.66 -42.09 -8.52
N ASN A 263 12.89 -41.59 -9.49
CA ASN A 263 13.37 -40.58 -10.43
C ASN A 263 13.71 -39.26 -9.72
N LEU A 264 12.87 -38.82 -8.77
CA LEU A 264 13.16 -37.65 -7.93
C LEU A 264 14.49 -37.82 -7.16
N LEU A 265 14.71 -38.99 -6.55
CA LEU A 265 15.94 -39.29 -5.83
C LEU A 265 17.17 -39.34 -6.75
N ASP A 266 17.06 -39.94 -7.93
CA ASP A 266 18.17 -39.98 -8.91
C ASP A 266 18.52 -38.58 -9.42
N ILE A 267 17.52 -37.75 -9.74
CA ILE A 267 17.71 -36.36 -10.19
C ILE A 267 18.42 -35.52 -9.14
N TYR A 268 18.26 -35.80 -7.84
CA TYR A 268 18.86 -35.03 -6.76
C TYR A 268 19.99 -35.77 -6.02
N LYS A 269 20.48 -36.91 -6.53
CA LYS A 269 21.53 -37.72 -5.87
C LYS A 269 22.84 -36.98 -5.59
N ASP A 270 23.11 -35.94 -6.37
CA ASP A 270 24.31 -35.11 -6.23
C ASP A 270 24.16 -33.98 -5.20
N PHE A 271 22.97 -33.86 -4.60
CA PHE A 271 22.71 -32.97 -3.49
C PHE A 271 23.04 -33.73 -2.19
N GLY A 272 23.61 -33.02 -1.21
CA GLY A 272 24.09 -33.59 0.04
C GLY A 272 23.05 -34.43 0.79
N THR A 273 23.52 -35.23 1.74
CA THR A 273 22.73 -36.22 2.50
C THR A 273 21.48 -35.66 3.19
N ASP A 274 21.49 -34.36 3.51
CA ASP A 274 20.35 -33.63 4.04
C ASP A 274 19.18 -33.60 3.05
N VAL A 275 19.45 -33.29 1.77
CA VAL A 275 18.42 -33.23 0.72
C VAL A 275 17.87 -34.62 0.44
N GLU A 276 18.74 -35.63 0.34
CA GLU A 276 18.32 -37.01 0.18
C GLU A 276 17.37 -37.45 1.31
N SER A 277 17.68 -37.08 2.55
CA SER A 277 16.85 -37.37 3.72
C SER A 277 15.47 -36.71 3.62
N LEU A 278 15.39 -35.45 3.16
CA LEU A 278 14.14 -34.75 2.93
C LEU A 278 13.28 -35.45 1.86
N LEU A 279 13.88 -35.80 0.72
CA LEU A 279 13.16 -36.39 -0.42
C LEU A 279 12.71 -37.84 -0.14
N LYS A 280 13.43 -38.59 0.70
CA LYS A 280 13.02 -39.94 1.13
C LYS A 280 11.75 -39.95 1.98
N MET A 281 11.40 -38.84 2.62
CA MET A 281 10.19 -38.71 3.44
C MET A 281 8.93 -38.38 2.64
N THR A 282 9.07 -38.03 1.37
CA THR A 282 7.92 -37.75 0.50
C THR A 282 7.06 -38.98 0.31
N ASP A 283 5.74 -38.83 0.40
CA ASP A 283 4.79 -39.85 -0.03
C ASP A 283 4.77 -39.94 -1.56
N ALA A 284 4.94 -41.16 -2.08
CA ALA A 284 4.96 -41.40 -3.53
C ALA A 284 3.60 -41.09 -4.18
N ASP A 285 2.50 -41.28 -3.45
CA ASP A 285 1.14 -41.05 -3.96
C ASP A 285 0.79 -39.56 -4.04
N GLU A 286 1.45 -38.72 -3.24
CA GLU A 286 1.26 -37.26 -3.24
C GLU A 286 2.21 -36.51 -4.18
N LEU A 287 3.20 -37.20 -4.75
CA LEU A 287 4.21 -36.61 -5.61
C LEU A 287 3.63 -36.24 -6.98
N LYS A 288 3.67 -34.95 -7.34
CA LYS A 288 3.22 -34.47 -8.65
C LYS A 288 4.37 -33.87 -9.44
N LEU A 289 4.42 -34.17 -10.75
CA LEU A 289 5.36 -33.57 -11.69
C LEU A 289 4.63 -32.57 -12.60
N TRP A 290 5.15 -31.35 -12.68
CA TRP A 290 4.56 -30.24 -13.43
C TRP A 290 5.57 -29.69 -14.42
N THR A 291 5.19 -29.58 -15.69
CA THR A 291 5.98 -28.83 -16.67
C THR A 291 5.77 -27.34 -16.44
N LEU A 292 6.86 -26.57 -16.34
CA LEU A 292 6.76 -25.13 -16.16
C LEU A 292 6.53 -24.48 -17.52
N LEU A 293 5.40 -23.77 -17.64
CA LEU A 293 4.97 -23.12 -18.86
C LEU A 293 5.23 -21.62 -18.77
N ASP A 294 5.68 -21.05 -19.87
CA ASP A 294 5.85 -19.62 -20.09
C ASP A 294 5.07 -19.20 -21.34
N MET A 295 4.90 -17.89 -21.56
CA MET A 295 4.19 -17.37 -22.72
C MET A 295 4.73 -15.99 -23.08
N GLU A 296 4.82 -15.72 -24.38
CA GLU A 296 5.14 -14.39 -24.88
C GLU A 296 4.06 -13.37 -24.49
N ARG A 297 4.46 -12.11 -24.35
CA ARG A 297 3.53 -11.00 -24.13
C ARG A 297 2.55 -10.91 -25.29
N ILE A 298 1.27 -11.08 -24.99
CA ILE A 298 0.21 -10.95 -25.99
C ILE A 298 -0.01 -9.49 -26.37
N PRO A 299 -0.45 -9.21 -27.61
CA PRO A 299 -0.61 -7.85 -28.10
C PRO A 299 -1.74 -7.08 -27.42
N SER A 300 -2.75 -7.79 -26.89
CA SER A 300 -3.79 -7.17 -26.08
C SER A 300 -4.43 -8.13 -25.09
N TRP A 301 -4.90 -7.59 -23.98
CA TRP A 301 -5.63 -8.31 -22.92
C TRP A 301 -7.13 -8.11 -23.01
N THR A 302 -7.60 -7.20 -23.87
CA THR A 302 -9.00 -6.81 -23.94
C THR A 302 -9.50 -6.74 -25.37
N LYS A 303 -10.78 -7.03 -25.56
CA LYS A 303 -11.46 -6.86 -26.85
C LYS A 303 -12.95 -6.74 -26.60
N GLY A 304 -13.56 -5.67 -27.11
CA GLY A 304 -14.98 -5.38 -26.85
C GLY A 304 -15.28 -5.37 -25.35
N ARG A 305 -16.06 -6.35 -24.90
CA ARG A 305 -16.52 -6.53 -23.52
C ARG A 305 -15.82 -7.68 -22.78
N LEU A 306 -14.73 -8.21 -23.33
CA LEU A 306 -13.92 -9.27 -22.73
C LEU A 306 -12.57 -8.71 -22.25
N ALA A 307 -12.17 -9.06 -21.02
CA ALA A 307 -10.83 -8.82 -20.49
C ALA A 307 -10.23 -10.07 -19.86
N LEU A 308 -8.92 -10.30 -20.05
CA LEU A 308 -8.16 -11.39 -19.44
C LEU A 308 -7.50 -10.95 -18.13
N LEU A 309 -7.37 -11.87 -17.18
CA LEU A 309 -6.61 -11.69 -15.95
C LEU A 309 -5.85 -12.95 -15.53
N GLY A 310 -4.80 -12.80 -14.72
CA GLY A 310 -3.98 -13.89 -14.24
C GLY A 310 -3.31 -14.68 -15.37
N ASP A 311 -3.17 -15.99 -15.19
CA ASP A 311 -2.48 -16.86 -16.17
C ASP A 311 -3.16 -16.92 -17.56
N ALA A 312 -4.40 -16.43 -17.69
CA ALA A 312 -5.03 -16.26 -18.99
C ALA A 312 -4.36 -15.14 -19.81
N ALA A 313 -3.88 -14.08 -19.16
CA ALA A 313 -3.18 -12.95 -19.76
C ALA A 313 -1.65 -13.13 -19.71
N HIS A 314 -1.10 -13.51 -18.56
CA HIS A 314 0.32 -13.55 -18.28
C HIS A 314 0.66 -14.73 -17.35
N PRO A 315 0.95 -15.93 -17.87
CA PRO A 315 1.33 -17.08 -17.04
C PRO A 315 2.74 -16.88 -16.45
N PHE A 316 2.90 -17.20 -15.16
CA PHE A 316 4.16 -17.00 -14.45
C PHE A 316 4.89 -18.33 -14.20
N LEU A 317 6.22 -18.29 -14.37
CA LEU A 317 7.09 -19.30 -13.77
C LEU A 317 7.04 -19.19 -12.23
N PRO A 318 7.28 -20.28 -11.47
CA PRO A 318 7.07 -20.26 -10.01
C PRO A 318 8.20 -19.61 -9.20
N HIS A 319 9.23 -19.04 -9.86
CA HIS A 319 10.49 -18.67 -9.20
C HIS A 319 10.43 -17.49 -8.23
N GLN A 320 9.34 -16.71 -8.22
CA GLN A 320 9.13 -15.59 -7.28
C GLN A 320 7.78 -15.67 -6.55
N GLY A 321 6.99 -16.72 -6.79
CA GLY A 321 5.70 -16.92 -6.13
C GLY A 321 4.63 -15.85 -6.42
N GLN A 322 4.76 -15.07 -7.50
CA GLN A 322 3.90 -13.90 -7.76
C GLN A 322 2.70 -14.13 -8.67
N GLY A 323 2.59 -15.27 -9.38
CA GLY A 323 1.48 -15.49 -10.33
C GLY A 323 0.09 -15.26 -9.71
N GLY A 324 -0.14 -15.84 -8.52
CA GLY A 324 -1.39 -15.62 -7.77
C GLY A 324 -1.55 -14.19 -7.25
N GLY A 325 -0.46 -13.55 -6.80
CA GLY A 325 -0.48 -12.18 -6.31
C GLY A 325 -0.81 -11.16 -7.40
N VAL A 326 -0.24 -11.33 -8.59
CA VAL A 326 -0.53 -10.49 -9.77
C VAL A 326 -1.97 -10.72 -10.25
N ALA A 327 -2.48 -11.96 -10.23
CA ALA A 327 -3.89 -12.24 -10.53
C ALA A 327 -4.87 -11.55 -9.57
N ILE A 328 -4.49 -11.40 -8.28
CA ILE A 328 -5.26 -10.63 -7.29
C ILE A 328 -5.22 -9.13 -7.62
N GLU A 329 -4.06 -8.60 -8.04
CA GLU A 329 -3.95 -7.21 -8.51
C GLU A 329 -4.85 -6.97 -9.73
N ASP A 330 -4.84 -7.86 -10.72
CA ASP A 330 -5.68 -7.74 -11.92
C ASP A 330 -7.16 -7.66 -11.58
N ALA A 331 -7.63 -8.62 -10.75
CA ALA A 331 -8.99 -8.63 -10.24
C ALA A 331 -9.34 -7.33 -9.51
N THR A 332 -8.43 -6.83 -8.66
CA THR A 332 -8.60 -5.58 -7.94
C THR A 332 -8.71 -4.38 -8.88
N SER A 333 -7.92 -4.34 -9.94
CA SER A 333 -7.94 -3.27 -10.93
C SER A 333 -9.28 -3.24 -11.67
N LEU A 334 -9.77 -4.39 -12.13
CA LEU A 334 -11.09 -4.52 -12.76
C LEU A 334 -12.22 -4.07 -11.82
N VAL A 335 -12.18 -4.48 -10.55
CA VAL A 335 -13.14 -4.03 -9.53
C VAL A 335 -13.08 -2.51 -9.37
N ALA A 336 -11.88 -1.93 -9.25
CA ALA A 336 -11.72 -0.48 -9.10
C ALA A 336 -12.24 0.32 -10.31
N LEU A 337 -12.15 -0.25 -11.52
CA LEU A 337 -12.51 0.40 -12.79
C LEU A 337 -13.96 0.18 -13.22
N LEU A 338 -14.67 -0.73 -12.56
CA LEU A 338 -16.09 -1.01 -12.77
C LEU A 338 -16.89 -0.73 -11.48
N PRO A 339 -16.94 0.51 -10.96
CA PRO A 339 -17.79 0.81 -9.82
C PRO A 339 -19.28 0.72 -10.18
N LEU A 340 -20.13 0.61 -9.16
CA LEU A 340 -21.58 0.71 -9.34
C LEU A 340 -21.96 1.99 -10.10
N GLY A 341 -22.83 1.86 -11.10
CA GLY A 341 -23.21 2.96 -11.98
C GLY A 341 -22.39 3.05 -13.27
N THR A 342 -21.38 2.19 -13.47
CA THR A 342 -20.77 1.98 -14.79
C THR A 342 -21.84 1.47 -15.76
N THR A 343 -22.01 2.13 -16.91
CA THR A 343 -22.97 1.70 -17.92
C THR A 343 -22.34 0.68 -18.86
N PRO A 344 -23.13 -0.19 -19.54
CA PRO A 344 -22.59 -1.12 -20.53
C PRO A 344 -21.76 -0.43 -21.64
N GLU A 345 -22.06 0.81 -22.00
CA GLU A 345 -21.34 1.56 -23.03
C GLU A 345 -19.94 1.99 -22.57
N ASP A 346 -19.73 2.17 -21.27
CA ASP A 346 -18.43 2.50 -20.70
C ASP A 346 -17.49 1.28 -20.67
N ILE A 347 -17.99 0.05 -20.75
CA ILE A 347 -17.18 -1.15 -20.49
C ILE A 347 -15.93 -1.22 -21.38
N PRO A 348 -16.00 -1.08 -22.72
CA PRO A 348 -14.80 -1.17 -23.55
C PRO A 348 -13.71 -0.16 -23.18
N GLU A 349 -14.07 1.08 -22.83
CA GLU A 349 -13.08 2.09 -22.41
C GLU A 349 -12.49 1.78 -21.02
N ARG A 350 -13.27 1.22 -20.08
CA ARG A 350 -12.76 0.80 -18.77
C ARG A 350 -11.79 -0.36 -18.89
N LEU A 351 -12.10 -1.33 -19.75
CA LEU A 351 -11.23 -2.46 -20.00
C LEU A 351 -9.92 -2.03 -20.68
N ALA A 352 -9.97 -1.10 -21.65
CA ALA A 352 -8.77 -0.53 -22.24
C ALA A 352 -7.90 0.21 -21.20
N LEU A 353 -8.52 0.90 -20.23
CA LEU A 353 -7.79 1.53 -19.12
C LEU A 353 -7.16 0.49 -18.18
N TYR A 354 -7.89 -0.59 -17.86
CA TYR A 354 -7.37 -1.74 -17.10
C TYR A 354 -6.10 -2.30 -17.74
N GLU A 355 -6.14 -2.58 -19.03
CA GLU A 355 -4.99 -3.09 -19.78
C GLU A 355 -3.81 -2.12 -19.71
N LYS A 356 -4.03 -0.82 -19.94
CA LYS A 356 -2.98 0.20 -19.84
C LYS A 356 -2.33 0.24 -18.46
N ILE A 357 -3.09 0.00 -17.40
CA ILE A 357 -2.60 -0.01 -16.02
C ILE A 357 -1.77 -1.27 -15.73
N ARG A 358 -2.25 -2.44 -16.19
CA ARG A 358 -1.76 -3.74 -15.75
C ARG A 358 -0.68 -4.34 -16.63
N ASP A 359 -0.72 -4.06 -17.94
CA ASP A 359 0.10 -4.75 -18.93
C ASP A 359 1.61 -4.58 -18.68
N GLU A 360 2.09 -3.33 -18.50
CA GLU A 360 3.51 -3.10 -18.18
C GLU A 360 3.91 -3.73 -16.83
N ARG A 361 3.04 -3.61 -15.82
CA ARG A 361 3.33 -4.08 -14.48
C ARG A 361 3.44 -5.59 -14.40
N ALA A 362 2.47 -6.33 -14.92
CA ALA A 362 2.50 -7.79 -14.89
C ALA A 362 3.70 -8.33 -15.66
N HIS A 363 3.99 -7.81 -16.87
CA HIS A 363 5.12 -8.28 -17.67
C HIS A 363 6.47 -7.94 -17.04
N LYS A 364 6.60 -6.79 -16.36
CA LYS A 364 7.84 -6.49 -15.61
C LYS A 364 8.08 -7.47 -14.46
N ILE A 365 7.04 -7.86 -13.72
CA ILE A 365 7.15 -8.86 -12.65
C ILE A 365 7.39 -10.27 -13.23
N GLN A 366 6.77 -10.59 -14.38
CA GLN A 366 7.00 -11.84 -15.11
C GLN A 366 8.47 -11.95 -15.54
N GLU A 367 9.04 -10.87 -16.07
CA GLU A 367 10.43 -10.84 -16.49
C GLU A 367 11.40 -11.02 -15.32
N PHE A 368 11.16 -10.37 -14.18
CA PHE A 368 11.93 -10.64 -12.95
C PHE A 368 11.88 -12.12 -12.56
N THR A 369 10.75 -12.77 -12.79
CA THR A 369 10.56 -14.19 -12.50
C THR A 369 11.33 -15.09 -13.47
N ARG A 370 11.45 -14.72 -14.76
CA ARG A 370 12.30 -15.40 -15.74
C ARG A 370 13.77 -15.28 -15.40
N ILE A 371 14.24 -14.06 -15.12
CA ILE A 371 15.63 -13.81 -14.70
C ILE A 371 15.93 -14.58 -13.41
N ALA A 372 14.97 -14.64 -12.47
CA ALA A 372 15.13 -15.45 -11.26
C ALA A 372 15.20 -16.95 -11.54
N GLY A 373 14.50 -17.42 -12.59
CA GLY A 373 14.45 -18.80 -13.04
C GLY A 373 15.64 -19.29 -13.86
N ALA A 374 16.48 -18.38 -14.36
CA ALA A 374 17.70 -18.73 -15.08
C ALA A 374 18.69 -19.51 -14.19
N ASP A 375 19.48 -20.39 -14.81
CA ASP A 375 20.49 -21.21 -14.13
C ASP A 375 21.58 -20.33 -13.49
N LEU A 376 22.23 -20.83 -12.43
CA LEU A 376 23.14 -19.98 -11.65
C LEU A 376 24.32 -19.43 -12.46
N ASN A 377 24.76 -20.19 -13.46
CA ASN A 377 25.89 -19.83 -14.32
C ASN A 377 25.47 -18.96 -15.52
N ASP A 378 24.18 -18.73 -15.72
CA ASP A 378 23.65 -17.90 -16.79
C ASP A 378 23.96 -16.41 -16.53
N ALA A 379 24.39 -15.69 -17.57
CA ALA A 379 24.68 -14.27 -17.48
C ALA A 379 23.44 -13.44 -17.11
N THR A 380 22.26 -13.86 -17.55
CA THR A 380 20.98 -13.22 -17.20
C THR A 380 20.71 -13.32 -15.71
N ARG A 381 21.03 -14.44 -15.04
CA ARG A 381 20.82 -14.58 -13.59
C ARG A 381 21.57 -13.52 -12.78
N LYS A 382 22.72 -13.07 -13.26
CA LYS A 382 23.55 -12.03 -12.61
C LYS A 382 22.91 -10.64 -12.62
N SER A 383 21.96 -10.37 -13.52
CA SER A 383 21.23 -9.10 -13.56
C SER A 383 20.07 -9.03 -12.56
N PHE A 384 19.74 -10.15 -11.88
CA PHE A 384 18.64 -10.16 -10.92
C PHE A 384 18.97 -9.34 -9.66
N ASN A 385 18.26 -8.22 -9.49
CA ASN A 385 18.33 -7.40 -8.29
C ASN A 385 17.08 -7.60 -7.42
N ILE A 386 17.25 -8.35 -6.32
CA ILE A 386 16.16 -8.64 -5.38
C ILE A 386 15.58 -7.37 -4.71
N MET A 387 16.41 -6.34 -4.50
CA MET A 387 15.96 -5.07 -3.89
C MET A 387 15.12 -4.25 -4.87
N GLU A 388 15.48 -4.27 -6.16
CA GLU A 388 14.66 -3.63 -7.21
C GLU A 388 13.31 -4.34 -7.33
N PHE A 389 13.31 -5.68 -7.39
CA PHE A 389 12.09 -6.47 -7.46
C PHE A 389 11.17 -6.19 -6.26
N THR A 390 11.70 -6.28 -5.04
CA THR A 390 10.91 -6.05 -3.82
C THR A 390 10.37 -4.62 -3.74
N LYS A 391 11.16 -3.61 -4.08
CA LYS A 391 10.70 -2.20 -4.14
C LYS A 391 9.60 -1.98 -5.17
N TYR A 392 9.74 -2.56 -6.37
CA TYR A 392 8.75 -2.41 -7.44
C TYR A 392 7.45 -3.17 -7.13
N ASN A 393 7.58 -4.36 -6.53
CA ASN A 393 6.47 -5.26 -6.35
C ASN A 393 5.73 -5.03 -5.02
N TYR A 394 6.40 -5.17 -3.88
CA TYR A 394 5.76 -5.28 -2.56
C TYR A 394 5.17 -3.96 -2.05
N GLY A 395 5.77 -2.83 -2.42
CA GLY A 395 5.34 -1.49 -1.98
C GLY A 395 4.19 -0.86 -2.79
N PHE A 396 3.48 -1.66 -3.59
CA PHE A 396 2.48 -1.16 -4.54
C PHE A 396 1.06 -1.61 -4.17
N SER A 397 0.10 -0.68 -4.27
CA SER A 397 -1.33 -0.95 -4.09
C SER A 397 -2.06 -0.70 -5.40
N GLU A 398 -2.52 -1.77 -6.05
CA GLU A 398 -3.26 -1.69 -7.31
C GLU A 398 -4.60 -0.97 -7.14
N TRP A 399 -5.25 -1.12 -5.98
CA TRP A 399 -6.50 -0.39 -5.71
C TRP A 399 -6.32 1.13 -5.81
N HIS A 400 -5.29 1.69 -5.16
CA HIS A 400 -5.03 3.14 -5.20
C HIS A 400 -4.62 3.61 -6.60
N ASN A 401 -3.83 2.80 -7.30
CA ASN A 401 -3.40 3.09 -8.66
C ASN A 401 -4.58 3.15 -9.64
N SER A 402 -5.40 2.09 -9.66
CA SER A 402 -6.56 2.00 -10.55
C SER A 402 -7.66 3.01 -10.23
N THR A 403 -7.95 3.28 -8.95
CA THR A 403 -8.93 4.31 -8.58
C THR A 403 -8.49 5.72 -8.96
N ARG A 404 -7.19 6.04 -8.85
CA ARG A 404 -6.63 7.30 -9.35
C ARG A 404 -6.78 7.41 -10.86
N ALA A 405 -6.37 6.37 -11.59
CA ALA A 405 -6.47 6.33 -13.04
C ALA A 405 -7.93 6.47 -13.51
N LEU A 406 -8.88 5.84 -12.82
CA LEU A 406 -10.31 5.99 -13.09
C LEU A 406 -10.76 7.45 -12.94
N LYS A 407 -10.38 8.12 -11.85
CA LYS A 407 -10.72 9.52 -11.59
C LYS A 407 -10.19 10.42 -12.69
N GLU A 408 -8.91 10.28 -13.03
CA GLU A 408 -8.26 11.03 -14.11
C GLU A 408 -8.97 10.82 -15.46
N HIS A 409 -9.34 9.57 -15.77
CA HIS A 409 -10.12 9.24 -16.96
C HIS A 409 -11.51 9.89 -16.95
N LEU A 410 -12.25 9.79 -15.85
CA LEU A 410 -13.58 10.41 -15.70
C LEU A 410 -13.53 11.94 -15.82
N TRP A 411 -12.49 12.57 -15.26
CA TRP A 411 -12.26 14.02 -15.39
C TRP A 411 -12.01 14.42 -16.83
N ALA A 412 -11.26 13.62 -17.58
CA ALA A 412 -11.03 13.87 -19.01
C ALA A 412 -12.33 13.74 -19.83
N LYS A 413 -13.22 12.79 -19.48
CA LYS A 413 -14.49 12.53 -20.18
C LYS A 413 -15.57 13.59 -19.93
N ASN A 414 -15.70 14.09 -18.70
CA ASN A 414 -16.75 15.03 -18.30
C ASN A 414 -16.44 16.51 -18.62
N GLY A 415 -15.43 16.79 -19.45
CA GLY A 415 -15.09 18.14 -19.88
C GLY A 415 -14.26 18.94 -18.87
N LYS A 416 -14.38 20.28 -18.90
CA LYS A 416 -13.51 21.17 -18.10
C LYS A 416 -13.82 21.02 -16.59
N THR A 417 -13.01 20.23 -15.91
CA THR A 417 -12.96 20.20 -14.44
C THR A 417 -12.49 21.57 -13.91
N TYR A 418 -13.29 22.19 -13.03
CA TYR A 418 -12.98 23.51 -12.47
C TYR A 418 -12.13 23.38 -11.20
N LEU A 419 -10.96 24.03 -11.22
CA LEU A 419 -10.02 24.12 -10.09
C LEU A 419 -9.85 25.61 -9.71
N ARG A 420 -9.71 25.98 -8.42
CA ARG A 420 -9.79 27.38 -7.90
C ARG A 420 -8.42 28.09 -7.76
N HIS A 421 -8.39 29.44 -7.87
CA HIS A 421 -7.23 30.37 -7.77
C HIS A 421 -7.49 31.55 -6.76
N PRO A 422 -6.50 32.26 -6.15
CA PRO A 422 -6.70 33.29 -5.07
C PRO A 422 -6.85 34.78 -5.52
N LEU A 423 -7.15 35.71 -4.59
CA LEU A 423 -7.77 37.06 -4.72
C LEU A 423 -6.85 38.27 -4.31
N SER A 424 -6.48 39.24 -5.19
CA SER A 424 -5.90 40.57 -4.81
C SER A 424 -6.04 41.70 -5.88
N PHE A 425 -5.98 43.00 -5.49
CA PHE A 425 -6.11 44.22 -6.35
C PHE A 425 -4.83 45.10 -6.36
N GLY A 426 -4.10 45.11 -7.48
CA GLY A 426 -2.90 45.95 -7.70
C GLY A 426 -1.62 45.47 -6.97
N PRO A 427 -0.44 46.06 -7.26
CA PRO A 427 0.79 45.77 -6.54
C PRO A 427 0.76 46.41 -5.15
N MET A 428 0.91 45.61 -4.10
CA MET A 428 0.95 46.05 -2.70
C MET A 428 2.08 45.30 -1.97
N THR A 429 2.72 45.94 -1.00
CA THR A 429 3.63 45.26 -0.07
C THR A 429 2.85 44.27 0.80
N SER A 430 3.52 43.25 1.34
CA SER A 430 2.90 42.36 2.32
C SER A 430 2.30 43.20 3.46
N PRO A 431 1.10 42.89 4.00
CA PRO A 431 0.60 43.58 5.17
C PRO A 431 1.47 43.35 6.40
N ARG A 432 2.40 42.37 6.39
CA ARG A 432 3.44 42.19 7.42
C ARG A 432 4.57 43.23 7.33
N GLN A 433 4.50 44.12 6.35
CA GLN A 433 5.40 45.24 6.14
C GLN A 433 4.62 46.55 6.17
N ASP A 434 5.27 47.63 6.59
CA ASP A 434 4.71 48.97 6.46
C ASP A 434 4.80 49.50 5.01
N HIS A 435 4.26 50.70 4.78
CA HIS A 435 4.24 51.33 3.46
C HIS A 435 5.63 51.57 2.84
N TYR A 436 6.70 51.49 3.64
CA TYR A 436 8.09 51.62 3.19
C TYR A 436 8.78 50.26 3.03
N GLY A 437 8.03 49.15 3.13
CA GLY A 437 8.55 47.79 3.04
C GLY A 437 9.28 47.32 4.30
N ARG A 438 9.25 48.08 5.40
CA ARG A 438 9.90 47.69 6.66
C ARG A 438 9.03 46.69 7.40
N ARG A 439 9.64 45.66 7.96
CA ARG A 439 8.93 44.61 8.72
C ARG A 439 8.22 45.21 9.94
N ILE A 440 6.99 44.75 10.19
CA ILE A 440 6.26 45.05 11.43
C ILE A 440 6.64 44.00 12.49
N PRO A 441 7.23 44.38 13.64
CA PRO A 441 7.61 43.44 14.70
C PRO A 441 6.40 42.76 15.37
N SER A 442 6.63 41.57 15.91
CA SER A 442 5.63 40.77 16.63
C SER A 442 6.01 40.45 18.08
N ASP A 443 6.99 41.20 18.61
CA ASP A 443 7.51 41.12 19.98
C ASP A 443 6.44 41.33 21.05
N ARG A 444 5.44 42.18 20.77
CA ARG A 444 4.32 42.50 21.67
C ARG A 444 3.08 41.63 21.46
N SER A 445 3.09 40.75 20.45
CA SER A 445 1.95 39.89 20.16
C SER A 445 1.82 38.79 21.22
N ARG A 446 0.60 38.51 21.66
CA ARG A 446 0.31 37.45 22.62
C ARG A 446 -0.27 36.25 21.91
N TYR A 447 -0.06 35.07 22.50
CA TYR A 447 -0.69 33.84 22.05
C TYR A 447 -1.27 33.06 23.23
N THR A 448 -2.34 32.32 22.94
CA THR A 448 -2.84 31.24 23.78
C THR A 448 -3.05 30.02 22.90
N THR A 449 -2.31 28.94 23.17
CA THR A 449 -2.31 27.73 22.36
C THR A 449 -2.92 26.57 23.13
N HIS A 450 -4.03 26.05 22.63
CA HIS A 450 -4.71 24.83 23.09
C HIS A 450 -4.28 23.68 22.19
N SER A 451 -3.72 22.63 22.77
CA SER A 451 -3.16 21.50 22.01
C SER A 451 -3.60 20.17 22.60
N LEU A 452 -3.98 19.25 21.73
CA LEU A 452 -4.22 17.85 22.02
C LEU A 452 -3.26 17.03 21.19
N ARG A 453 -2.20 16.52 21.82
CA ARG A 453 -1.24 15.59 21.23
C ARG A 453 -1.69 14.16 21.51
N PHE A 454 -1.66 13.32 20.48
CA PHE A 454 -2.14 11.96 20.55
C PHE A 454 -1.36 11.03 19.61
N LYS A 455 -1.43 9.73 19.89
CA LYS A 455 -1.02 8.67 18.97
C LYS A 455 -2.15 8.36 18.00
N THR A 456 -1.78 8.18 16.75
CA THR A 456 -2.72 7.90 15.66
C THR A 456 -2.06 7.04 14.58
N SER A 457 -2.84 6.66 13.59
CA SER A 457 -2.41 5.85 12.46
C SER A 457 -1.43 6.61 11.58
N ALA A 458 -0.15 6.21 11.59
CA ALA A 458 0.82 6.72 10.62
C ALA A 458 0.37 6.37 9.20
N THR A 459 -0.24 5.20 8.99
CA THR A 459 -0.78 4.76 7.70
C THR A 459 -1.89 5.69 7.20
N TYR A 460 -2.82 6.09 8.07
CA TYR A 460 -3.85 7.07 7.71
C TYR A 460 -3.21 8.42 7.38
N LEU A 461 -2.33 8.91 8.25
CA LEU A 461 -1.69 10.22 8.07
C LEU A 461 -0.80 10.29 6.82
N GLN A 462 -0.22 9.18 6.38
CA GLN A 462 0.51 9.10 5.09
C GLN A 462 -0.41 9.40 3.90
N THR A 463 -1.72 9.09 3.99
CA THR A 463 -2.68 9.42 2.92
C THR A 463 -2.88 10.93 2.76
N LEU A 464 -2.54 11.72 3.78
CA LEU A 464 -2.60 13.18 3.77
C LEU A 464 -1.33 13.81 3.16
N PHE A 465 -0.30 13.01 2.84
CA PHE A 465 0.92 13.52 2.22
C PHE A 465 0.72 13.81 0.73
N PRO A 466 1.18 14.97 0.25
CA PRO A 466 0.91 15.43 -1.11
C PRO A 466 1.73 14.70 -2.16
N THR A 467 2.96 14.27 -1.82
CA THR A 467 3.86 13.58 -2.75
C THR A 467 4.61 12.47 -2.04
N LYS A 468 5.18 11.54 -2.83
CA LYS A 468 6.01 10.43 -2.33
C LYS A 468 7.34 10.88 -1.72
N ALA A 469 7.72 12.15 -1.91
CA ALA A 469 8.90 12.72 -1.26
C ALA A 469 8.68 12.89 0.26
N PHE A 470 7.42 12.98 0.71
CA PHE A 470 7.06 12.95 2.11
C PHE A 470 6.85 11.52 2.58
N SER A 471 7.44 11.19 3.71
CA SER A 471 7.25 9.92 4.41
C SER A 471 7.47 10.13 5.90
N PHE A 472 7.18 9.15 6.74
CA PHE A 472 7.66 9.22 8.12
C PHE A 472 9.14 8.84 8.19
N ALA A 473 9.89 9.53 9.04
CA ALA A 473 11.27 9.17 9.35
C ALA A 473 11.36 7.83 10.09
N SER A 474 10.31 7.52 10.87
CA SER A 474 10.14 6.25 11.55
C SER A 474 9.34 5.28 10.67
N PRO A 475 9.73 4.00 10.55
CA PRO A 475 9.00 2.99 9.78
C PRO A 475 7.75 2.46 10.50
N GLY A 476 7.35 3.02 11.65
CA GLY A 476 6.21 2.56 12.44
C GLY A 476 4.84 2.91 11.85
N THR A 477 3.82 2.12 12.17
CA THR A 477 2.40 2.34 11.80
C THR A 477 1.64 3.25 12.78
N VAL A 478 2.30 3.65 13.87
CA VAL A 478 1.79 4.63 14.84
C VAL A 478 2.66 5.88 14.78
N ALA A 479 2.02 7.03 14.64
CA ALA A 479 2.67 8.33 14.66
C ALA A 479 2.06 9.22 15.75
N GLU A 480 2.78 10.27 16.13
CA GLU A 480 2.23 11.34 16.95
C GLU A 480 1.69 12.45 16.07
N ALA A 481 0.51 12.94 16.40
CA ALA A 481 -0.04 14.15 15.81
C ALA A 481 -0.60 15.06 16.90
N THR A 482 -0.75 16.33 16.57
CA THR A 482 -1.32 17.34 17.47
C THR A 482 -2.41 18.12 16.76
N PHE A 483 -3.63 18.09 17.30
CA PHE A 483 -4.61 19.12 17.01
C PHE A 483 -4.28 20.33 17.85
N GLN A 484 -4.16 21.49 17.22
CA GLN A 484 -3.76 22.70 17.92
C GLN A 484 -4.60 23.88 17.44
N CYS A 485 -5.19 24.59 18.41
CA CYS A 485 -5.78 25.90 18.23
C CYS A 485 -4.87 26.96 18.86
N THR A 486 -4.51 28.01 18.13
CA THR A 486 -3.84 29.17 18.71
C THR A 486 -4.71 30.40 18.52
N GLN A 487 -4.97 31.10 19.62
CA GLN A 487 -5.53 32.44 19.63
C GLN A 487 -4.37 33.43 19.63
N LEU A 488 -4.37 34.36 18.69
CA LEU A 488 -3.38 35.42 18.59
C LEU A 488 -4.03 36.75 18.92
N ASP A 489 -3.31 37.59 19.64
CA ASP A 489 -3.74 38.92 20.05
C ASP A 489 -2.60 39.94 19.91
N LYS A 490 -2.94 41.23 19.79
CA LYS A 490 -1.96 42.32 19.59
C LYS A 490 -1.06 42.13 18.38
N MET A 491 -1.64 41.72 17.24
CA MET A 491 -0.92 41.57 15.99
C MET A 491 -0.71 42.95 15.34
N GLY A 492 0.53 43.44 15.33
CA GLY A 492 0.84 44.80 14.84
C GLY A 492 0.40 45.05 13.40
N TRP A 493 0.51 44.05 12.53
CA TRP A 493 0.09 44.14 11.12
C TRP A 493 -1.44 44.10 10.92
N LEU A 494 -2.20 43.74 11.95
CA LEU A 494 -3.66 43.81 11.99
C LEU A 494 -4.15 45.00 12.84
N GLY A 495 -3.32 46.04 12.99
CA GLY A 495 -3.66 47.22 13.79
C GLY A 495 -3.85 46.92 15.29
N GLY A 496 -3.21 45.87 15.80
CA GLY A 496 -3.36 45.43 17.19
C GLY A 496 -4.50 44.43 17.42
N GLY A 497 -5.24 44.04 16.37
CA GLY A 497 -6.25 42.98 16.42
C GLY A 497 -5.66 41.57 16.57
N GLY A 498 -6.55 40.58 16.63
CA GLY A 498 -6.22 39.18 16.82
C GLY A 498 -7.00 38.26 15.87
N TYR A 499 -6.58 37.01 15.77
CA TYR A 499 -7.27 35.96 15.03
C TYR A 499 -6.95 34.59 15.61
N ASN A 500 -7.76 33.60 15.27
CA ASN A 500 -7.59 32.22 15.71
C ASN A 500 -7.24 31.34 14.51
N TYR A 501 -6.36 30.36 14.74
CA TYR A 501 -6.15 29.27 13.79
C TYR A 501 -6.21 27.93 14.47
N PHE A 502 -6.66 26.92 13.74
CA PHE A 502 -6.73 25.51 14.14
C PHE A 502 -6.06 24.64 13.08
N GLY A 503 -5.23 23.69 13.47
CA GLY A 503 -4.56 22.82 12.52
C GLY A 503 -4.20 21.45 13.09
N LEU A 504 -3.81 20.57 12.19
CA LEU A 504 -3.27 19.25 12.51
C LEU A 504 -1.78 19.24 12.20
N TRP A 505 -0.92 19.03 13.20
CA TRP A 505 0.51 18.84 13.01
C TRP A 505 0.84 17.37 13.09
N ILE A 506 1.38 16.82 12.01
CA ILE A 506 1.84 15.43 11.92
C ILE A 506 3.33 15.43 12.23
N HIS A 507 3.78 14.73 13.26
CA HIS A 507 5.17 14.78 13.71
C HIS A 507 6.03 13.66 13.12
N GLY A 508 7.33 13.91 12.97
CA GLY A 508 8.29 12.89 12.52
C GLY A 508 8.22 12.60 11.02
N VAL A 509 7.78 13.57 10.21
CA VAL A 509 7.74 13.49 8.75
C VAL A 509 9.10 13.86 8.19
N GLN A 510 9.63 13.05 7.28
CA GLN A 510 10.79 13.34 6.46
C GLN A 510 10.37 13.75 5.05
N TYR A 511 11.08 14.72 4.50
CA TYR A 511 11.04 15.09 3.09
C TYR A 511 12.38 14.75 2.43
N GLU A 512 12.35 14.02 1.32
CA GLU A 512 13.52 13.70 0.50
C GLU A 512 13.64 14.68 -0.67
N LYS A 513 14.74 15.44 -0.71
CA LYS A 513 15.07 16.39 -1.79
C LYS A 513 15.48 15.67 -3.06
N LYS A 514 15.47 16.37 -4.21
CA LYS A 514 16.00 15.84 -5.47
C LYS A 514 17.46 15.40 -5.44
N ASP A 515 18.28 16.00 -4.60
CA ASP A 515 19.68 15.62 -4.39
C ASP A 515 19.86 14.39 -3.46
N GLY A 516 18.76 13.83 -2.96
CA GLY A 516 18.73 12.68 -2.05
C GLY A 516 18.90 13.04 -0.57
N THR A 517 19.15 14.31 -0.23
CA THR A 517 19.23 14.74 1.17
C THR A 517 17.85 14.77 1.81
N LYS A 518 17.78 14.55 3.14
CA LYS A 518 16.52 14.43 3.87
C LYS A 518 16.36 15.51 4.93
N VAL A 519 15.14 16.00 5.08
CA VAL A 519 14.76 16.97 6.12
C VAL A 519 13.64 16.37 6.96
N VAL A 520 13.86 16.24 8.26
CA VAL A 520 12.85 15.72 9.21
C VAL A 520 12.21 16.88 9.99
N GLY A 521 10.89 16.83 10.16
CA GLY A 521 10.11 17.83 10.86
C GLY A 521 8.67 17.40 11.12
N SER A 522 7.80 18.38 11.33
CA SER A 522 6.35 18.19 11.36
C SER A 522 5.75 18.61 10.01
N PHE A 523 4.70 17.93 9.56
CA PHE A 523 3.95 18.28 8.37
C PHE A 523 2.59 18.84 8.76
N LEU A 524 2.19 19.94 8.12
CA LEU A 524 0.91 20.61 8.35
C LEU A 524 0.03 20.42 7.10
N PRO A 525 -0.85 19.40 7.05
CA PRO A 525 -1.74 19.15 5.91
C PRO A 525 -2.78 20.26 5.69
N VAL A 526 -3.29 20.85 6.77
CA VAL A 526 -4.32 21.88 6.71
C VAL A 526 -4.21 22.83 7.91
N LEU A 527 -4.41 24.12 7.66
CA LEU A 527 -4.52 25.16 8.68
C LEU A 527 -5.83 25.93 8.49
N LEU A 528 -6.77 25.81 9.42
CA LEU A 528 -8.01 26.55 9.43
C LEU A 528 -7.80 27.89 10.14
N GLU A 529 -8.33 29.00 9.62
CA GLU A 529 -8.23 30.33 10.23
C GLU A 529 -9.59 31.05 10.15
N ASN A 530 -9.86 31.94 11.11
CA ASN A 530 -11.14 32.66 11.19
C ASN A 530 -11.11 34.10 10.63
N LEU A 531 -10.01 34.50 9.99
CA LEU A 531 -9.85 35.82 9.39
C LEU A 531 -9.28 35.71 7.97
N SER A 532 -9.83 36.48 7.03
CA SER A 532 -9.48 36.39 5.60
C SER A 532 -8.06 36.88 5.30
N ASP A 533 -7.61 37.96 5.93
CA ASP A 533 -6.29 38.58 5.72
C ASP A 533 -5.11 37.61 5.94
N PRO A 534 -5.00 36.86 7.06
CA PRO A 534 -3.93 35.89 7.25
C PRO A 534 -4.04 34.68 6.31
N ILE A 535 -5.23 34.35 5.80
CA ILE A 535 -5.45 33.27 4.82
C ILE A 535 -4.92 33.69 3.45
N THR A 536 -5.37 34.83 2.93
CA THR A 536 -4.98 35.32 1.61
C THR A 536 -3.48 35.54 1.56
N THR A 537 -2.93 36.30 2.51
CA THR A 537 -1.50 36.61 2.57
C THR A 537 -0.67 35.36 2.87
N GLY A 538 -1.16 34.46 3.72
CA GLY A 538 -0.45 33.22 4.05
C GLY A 538 -0.41 32.23 2.88
N ARG A 539 -1.42 32.22 2.01
CA ARG A 539 -1.39 31.42 0.77
C ARG A 539 -0.51 32.05 -0.30
N GLU A 540 -0.59 33.36 -0.48
CA GLU A 540 0.07 34.08 -1.57
C GLU A 540 1.56 34.32 -1.32
N GLU A 541 1.93 34.69 -0.09
CA GLU A 541 3.32 35.05 0.25
C GLU A 541 4.16 33.84 0.64
N ILE A 542 3.60 32.93 1.44
CA ILE A 542 4.36 31.88 2.15
C ILE A 542 3.86 30.45 1.84
N GLY A 543 2.84 30.28 1.00
CA GLY A 543 2.42 28.99 0.48
C GLY A 543 1.78 28.03 1.51
N MET A 544 1.17 28.53 2.57
CA MET A 544 0.55 27.69 3.60
C MET A 544 -0.85 27.18 3.18
N PRO A 545 -1.25 25.95 3.60
CA PRO A 545 -2.54 25.34 3.24
C PRO A 545 -3.70 25.87 4.09
N LYS A 546 -3.96 27.19 4.01
CA LYS A 546 -4.87 27.90 4.93
C LYS A 546 -6.32 27.87 4.47
N LEU A 547 -7.33 27.55 5.27
CA LEU A 547 -8.75 27.61 4.86
C LEU A 547 -9.55 28.45 5.84
N TYR A 548 -10.62 29.11 5.36
CA TYR A 548 -11.51 29.84 6.24
C TYR A 548 -12.38 28.89 7.08
N CYS A 549 -12.49 29.16 8.36
CA CYS A 549 -13.35 28.45 9.31
C CYS A 549 -13.72 29.37 10.48
N GLU A 550 -14.96 29.33 10.95
CA GLU A 550 -15.36 29.93 12.22
C GLU A 550 -14.72 29.14 13.36
N ILE A 551 -13.88 29.78 14.17
CA ILE A 551 -13.16 29.13 15.29
C ILE A 551 -13.54 29.84 16.60
N ASN A 552 -14.30 29.14 17.44
CA ASN A 552 -14.69 29.62 18.76
C ASN A 552 -13.95 28.85 19.85
N VAL A 553 -13.39 29.58 20.82
CA VAL A 553 -12.69 29.02 21.96
C VAL A 553 -13.38 29.49 23.24
N ALA A 554 -13.75 28.54 24.10
CA ALA A 554 -14.25 28.79 25.44
C ALA A 554 -13.37 28.02 26.43
N SER A 555 -12.80 28.69 27.43
CA SER A 555 -11.88 28.06 28.38
C SER A 555 -12.13 28.56 29.79
N ASP A 556 -11.94 27.68 30.76
CA ASP A 556 -11.92 27.95 32.19
C ASP A 556 -10.59 27.45 32.81
N GLU A 557 -10.46 27.43 34.13
CA GLU A 557 -9.23 27.04 34.82
C GLU A 557 -8.85 25.56 34.63
N SER A 558 -9.83 24.69 34.34
CA SER A 558 -9.69 23.24 34.32
C SER A 558 -10.06 22.60 32.97
N SER A 559 -10.68 23.36 32.06
CA SER A 559 -11.18 22.87 30.78
C SER A 559 -11.08 23.89 29.65
N SER A 560 -11.04 23.39 28.42
CA SER A 560 -11.12 24.22 27.21
C SER A 560 -11.89 23.51 26.12
N ARG A 561 -12.73 24.26 25.40
CA ARG A 561 -13.50 23.80 24.26
C ARG A 561 -13.21 24.69 23.06
N VAL A 562 -12.68 24.10 22.01
CA VAL A 562 -12.50 24.72 20.69
C VAL A 562 -13.51 24.13 19.74
N SER A 563 -14.22 24.94 18.96
CA SER A 563 -15.14 24.49 17.93
C SER A 563 -14.83 25.13 16.59
N CYS A 564 -14.87 24.32 15.54
CA CYS A 564 -14.67 24.70 14.14
C CYS A 564 -16.00 24.54 13.39
N ALA A 565 -16.45 25.60 12.74
CA ALA A 565 -17.69 25.65 12.00
C ALA A 565 -17.55 26.35 10.65
N TRP A 566 -18.54 26.15 9.78
CA TRP A 566 -18.68 26.90 8.54
C TRP A 566 -20.14 27.30 8.38
N ARG A 567 -20.43 28.61 8.40
CA ARG A 567 -21.79 29.15 8.31
C ARG A 567 -22.72 28.54 9.37
N GLY A 568 -22.23 28.38 10.60
CA GLY A 568 -22.96 27.77 11.71
C GLY A 568 -22.97 26.23 11.74
N ALA A 569 -22.57 25.54 10.66
CA ALA A 569 -22.42 24.08 10.68
C ALA A 569 -21.12 23.69 11.39
N THR A 570 -21.22 23.31 12.67
CA THR A 570 -20.07 22.82 13.45
C THR A 570 -19.70 21.43 13.01
N PHE A 571 -18.45 21.26 12.58
CA PHE A 571 -17.95 19.97 12.07
C PHE A 571 -16.84 19.37 12.91
N MET A 572 -16.25 20.14 13.82
CA MET A 572 -15.24 19.63 14.75
C MET A 572 -15.28 20.40 16.07
N THR A 573 -15.14 19.67 17.18
CA THR A 573 -14.99 20.22 18.53
C THR A 573 -13.85 19.50 19.25
N MET A 574 -12.87 20.25 19.75
CA MET A 574 -11.82 19.74 20.63
C MET A 574 -12.13 20.15 22.07
N LYS A 575 -12.14 19.19 22.98
CA LYS A 575 -12.32 19.42 24.42
C LYS A 575 -11.08 18.97 25.18
N LEU A 576 -10.53 19.84 26.01
CA LEU A 576 -9.47 19.54 26.96
C LEU A 576 -10.09 19.61 28.36
N THR A 577 -9.82 18.65 29.23
CA THR A 577 -10.42 18.57 30.57
C THR A 577 -9.37 18.22 31.62
N GLY A 578 -9.64 18.47 32.90
CA GLY A 578 -8.72 18.10 33.98
C GLY A 578 -7.36 18.80 33.91
N LEU A 579 -7.32 20.02 33.35
CA LEU A 579 -6.11 20.82 33.23
C LEU A 579 -5.66 21.29 34.62
N ALA A 580 -4.36 21.16 34.88
CA ALA A 580 -3.72 21.67 36.08
C ALA A 580 -2.36 22.28 35.75
N GLU A 581 -1.88 23.21 36.58
CA GLU A 581 -0.56 23.81 36.41
C GLU A 581 0.54 22.77 36.64
N SER A 582 1.48 22.68 35.69
CA SER A 582 2.69 21.88 35.90
C SER A 582 3.67 22.62 36.80
N ALA A 583 4.26 21.95 37.79
CA ALA A 583 5.37 22.50 38.57
C ALA A 583 6.49 22.99 37.62
N LYS A 584 7.00 24.21 37.85
CA LYS A 584 8.06 24.82 37.02
C LYS A 584 9.27 23.89 36.93
N VAL A 585 9.64 23.47 35.72
CA VAL A 585 10.95 22.88 35.45
C VAL A 585 11.93 24.03 35.29
N GLU A 586 12.88 24.15 36.23
CA GLU A 586 14.01 25.06 36.11
C GLU A 586 14.83 24.72 34.85
N THR A 587 14.97 25.68 33.96
CA THR A 587 15.95 25.64 32.87
C THR A 587 17.34 25.81 33.47
N ASN A 588 17.95 24.71 33.94
CA ASN A 588 19.38 24.72 34.26
C ASN A 588 20.18 24.75 32.95
N GLY A 589 20.96 25.81 32.79
CA GLY A 589 21.89 25.98 31.67
C GLY A 589 22.94 24.87 31.68
N GLU A 590 23.11 24.21 30.53
CA GLU A 590 24.26 23.33 30.32
C GLU A 590 25.50 24.16 30.03
N ALA A 591 26.52 23.95 30.88
CA ALA A 591 27.87 24.47 30.78
C ALA A 591 28.60 23.93 29.53
N PRO A 592 29.65 24.63 29.02
CA PRO A 592 30.32 24.25 27.78
C PRO A 592 31.22 23.02 27.96
N VAL A 593 31.11 22.06 27.03
CA VAL A 593 31.97 20.86 26.97
C VAL A 593 33.27 21.18 26.19
N PRO A 594 34.47 20.71 26.62
CA PRO A 594 35.75 21.12 26.05
C PRO A 594 36.03 20.49 24.67
N ALA A 595 36.85 21.17 23.87
CA ALA A 595 37.27 20.74 22.54
C ALA A 595 38.10 19.43 22.56
N ALA A 596 37.78 18.50 21.66
CA ALA A 596 38.51 17.25 21.47
C ALA A 596 39.84 17.46 20.69
N PRO A 597 40.90 16.69 20.98
CA PRO A 597 42.18 16.80 20.28
C PRO A 597 42.20 16.05 18.93
N ALA A 598 43.12 16.48 18.06
CA ALA A 598 43.31 16.02 16.67
C ALA A 598 43.76 14.54 16.55
N PRO A 599 43.58 13.88 15.37
CA PRO A 599 43.59 12.42 15.26
C PRO A 599 44.99 11.84 15.03
N ALA A 600 45.23 10.65 15.57
CA ALA A 600 46.38 9.81 15.22
C ALA A 600 45.94 8.45 14.64
N ALA A 601 46.65 8.08 13.59
CA ALA A 601 46.73 6.86 12.78
C ALA A 601 46.04 5.53 13.21
N ALA A 602 45.31 4.99 12.22
CA ALA A 602 45.29 3.60 11.70
C ALA A 602 44.98 2.36 12.57
N ALA A 603 43.92 1.66 12.11
CA ALA A 603 43.78 0.21 11.84
C ALA A 603 43.05 -0.74 12.82
N ALA A 604 42.13 -1.52 12.20
CA ALA A 604 41.59 -2.86 12.53
C ALA A 604 40.33 -3.03 13.41
N GLY A 605 39.20 -3.38 12.75
CA GLY A 605 38.28 -4.51 13.12
C GLY A 605 37.26 -4.37 14.28
N PRO A 606 36.00 -4.88 14.16
CA PRO A 606 34.86 -4.63 15.09
C PRO A 606 34.64 -5.78 16.11
N PRO A 607 33.77 -5.69 17.16
CA PRO A 607 32.30 -5.83 16.99
C PRO A 607 31.36 -5.14 18.02
N ASN A 608 30.11 -4.93 17.59
CA ASN A 608 28.82 -4.99 18.29
C ASN A 608 28.54 -4.28 19.64
N GLY A 609 27.60 -3.32 19.58
CA GLY A 609 26.65 -2.94 20.64
C GLY A 609 25.37 -2.34 19.99
N PRO A 610 24.16 -2.53 20.57
CA PRO A 610 22.90 -2.16 19.91
C PRO A 610 22.72 -0.64 19.82
N PRO A 611 22.13 -0.10 18.74
CA PRO A 611 21.94 1.33 18.60
C PRO A 611 20.79 1.85 19.47
N ALA A 612 20.99 3.08 19.93
CA ALA A 612 20.13 3.89 20.77
C ALA A 612 18.68 4.04 20.25
N GLY A 613 17.78 4.36 21.18
CA GLY A 613 16.36 4.64 20.91
C GLY A 613 16.09 5.79 19.92
N PRO A 614 14.82 6.04 19.57
CA PRO A 614 14.46 6.99 18.53
C PRO A 614 15.02 8.38 18.85
N PRO A 615 15.59 9.10 17.87
CA PRO A 615 16.07 10.45 18.10
C PRO A 615 14.90 11.32 18.52
N GLN A 616 15.03 11.99 19.67
CA GLN A 616 14.10 13.04 20.07
C GLN A 616 14.01 14.05 18.92
N ALA A 617 12.82 14.20 18.34
CA ALA A 617 12.55 15.20 17.34
C ALA A 617 12.89 16.57 17.92
N ARG A 618 14.00 17.17 17.47
CA ARG A 618 14.32 18.57 17.77
C ARG A 618 13.10 19.41 17.38
N ARG A 619 12.58 20.20 18.33
CA ARG A 619 11.54 21.21 18.04
C ARG A 619 12.00 22.08 16.87
N GLY A 620 11.06 22.44 15.98
CA GLY A 620 11.19 23.65 15.16
C GLY A 620 11.34 23.49 13.65
N ARG A 621 11.03 22.36 13.02
CA ARG A 621 10.96 22.28 11.55
C ARG A 621 9.54 21.92 11.12
N SER A 622 8.85 22.83 10.44
CA SER A 622 7.52 22.58 9.87
C SER A 622 7.61 22.61 8.34
N ALA A 623 7.17 21.55 7.68
CA ALA A 623 7.17 21.45 6.22
C ALA A 623 5.74 21.49 5.66
N SER A 624 5.58 22.10 4.49
CA SER A 624 4.33 22.12 3.69
C SER A 624 4.67 21.99 2.20
N VAL A 625 3.66 21.81 1.33
CA VAL A 625 3.85 21.81 -0.13
C VAL A 625 3.15 23.00 -0.77
N GLN A 626 3.89 23.67 -1.65
CA GLN A 626 3.37 24.76 -2.48
C GLN A 626 3.10 24.24 -3.89
N VAL A 627 1.89 24.52 -4.38
CA VAL A 627 1.48 24.28 -5.76
C VAL A 627 1.05 25.61 -6.38
N ARG A 628 1.71 26.03 -7.47
CA ARG A 628 1.30 27.13 -8.34
C ARG A 628 0.74 26.54 -9.64
N PRO A 629 -0.56 26.66 -9.91
CA PRO A 629 -1.16 26.13 -11.14
C PRO A 629 -0.68 26.89 -12.38
N CYS A 630 -0.53 26.19 -13.52
CA CYS A 630 -0.06 26.75 -14.79
C CYS A 630 -1.10 27.64 -15.47
N ARG A 631 -0.68 28.86 -15.87
CA ARG A 631 -1.53 29.74 -16.69
C ARG A 631 -1.52 29.29 -18.15
N GLY A 632 -2.66 28.74 -18.61
CA GLY A 632 -2.86 28.32 -20.01
C GLY A 632 -2.92 26.81 -20.20
N SER A 633 -2.30 26.05 -19.28
CA SER A 633 -2.28 24.58 -19.30
C SER A 633 -2.92 24.02 -18.02
N LYS A 634 -4.26 24.01 -18.00
CA LYS A 634 -5.04 23.58 -16.82
C LYS A 634 -4.65 22.15 -16.39
N GLY A 635 -4.49 21.93 -15.08
CA GLY A 635 -4.08 20.63 -14.52
C GLY A 635 -2.56 20.41 -14.48
N VAL A 636 -1.80 21.28 -15.13
CA VAL A 636 -0.34 21.35 -15.00
C VAL A 636 -0.03 22.42 -13.96
N ALA A 637 0.94 22.18 -13.07
CA ALA A 637 1.46 23.21 -12.18
C ALA A 637 2.60 23.99 -12.88
N ASP A 638 2.59 25.33 -12.83
CA ASP A 638 3.74 26.16 -13.18
C ASP A 638 4.90 25.91 -12.20
N ALA A 639 4.59 25.60 -10.95
CA ALA A 639 5.57 25.18 -9.95
C ALA A 639 4.95 24.29 -8.88
N GLU A 640 5.65 23.24 -8.49
CA GLU A 640 5.32 22.39 -7.35
C GLU A 640 6.60 22.13 -6.55
N TYR A 641 6.62 22.48 -5.27
CA TYR A 641 7.79 22.28 -4.42
C TYR A 641 7.44 22.28 -2.93
N ALA A 642 8.25 21.59 -2.13
CA ALA A 642 8.13 21.63 -0.67
C ALA A 642 8.75 22.91 -0.10
N VAL A 643 8.17 23.37 1.01
CA VAL A 643 8.59 24.53 1.79
C VAL A 643 8.87 24.07 3.21
N LEU A 644 9.95 24.56 3.80
CA LEU A 644 10.34 24.34 5.19
C LEU A 644 10.38 25.67 5.91
N ILE A 645 9.82 25.69 7.11
CA ILE A 645 10.04 26.76 8.09
C ILE A 645 11.16 26.27 9.02
N PRO A 646 12.38 26.85 8.95
CA PRO A 646 13.51 26.43 9.77
C PRO A 646 13.30 26.78 11.24
N SER A 647 13.95 26.01 12.12
CA SER A 647 13.99 26.30 13.55
C SER A 647 14.92 27.48 13.79
N ALA A 648 14.34 28.68 13.86
CA ALA A 648 14.93 29.90 14.41
C ALA A 648 16.40 30.16 14.03
N THR A 649 16.62 30.79 12.88
CA THR A 649 17.67 31.79 12.75
C THR A 649 17.02 33.17 12.87
N ALA A 650 17.01 33.68 14.10
CA ALA A 650 16.80 35.08 14.47
C ALA A 650 15.45 35.76 14.12
N THR A 651 14.42 35.60 14.96
CA THR A 651 13.64 36.72 15.54
C THR A 651 12.76 36.26 16.70
N THR A 652 12.57 37.14 17.70
CA THR A 652 11.80 37.00 18.97
C THR A 652 11.33 35.59 19.32
N ALA A 653 12.08 34.91 20.18
CA ALA A 653 11.71 33.61 20.72
C ALA A 653 10.33 33.69 21.39
N ARG A 654 9.45 32.74 21.07
CA ARG A 654 8.18 32.54 21.76
C ARG A 654 8.47 32.25 23.23
N VAL A 655 8.00 33.12 24.13
CA VAL A 655 8.16 32.95 25.58
C VAL A 655 6.83 32.46 26.15
N ALA A 656 6.85 31.38 26.92
CA ALA A 656 5.67 30.87 27.61
C ALA A 656 5.60 31.48 29.02
N ASP A 657 4.50 32.16 29.31
CA ASP A 657 4.24 32.78 30.61
C ASP A 657 3.55 31.78 31.55
N ARG A 658 2.65 30.95 31.00
CA ARG A 658 1.85 29.99 31.75
C ARG A 658 1.63 28.71 30.94
N THR A 659 1.65 27.56 31.60
CA THR A 659 1.34 26.27 30.97
C THR A 659 0.54 25.38 31.93
N VAL A 660 -0.62 24.94 31.47
CA VAL A 660 -1.44 23.92 32.15
C VAL A 660 -1.52 22.67 31.27
N ARG A 661 -1.52 21.49 31.90
CA ARG A 661 -1.47 20.19 31.22
C ARG A 661 -2.50 19.23 31.81
N SER A 662 -2.90 18.27 30.98
CA SER A 662 -3.73 17.12 31.34
C SER A 662 -3.39 15.94 30.41
N LYS A 663 -3.88 14.75 30.74
CA LYS A 663 -3.89 13.59 29.84
C LYS A 663 -5.28 13.32 29.26
N THR A 664 -6.28 14.14 29.58
CA THR A 664 -7.66 13.95 29.13
C THR A 664 -8.08 15.04 28.15
N GLY A 665 -8.54 14.60 27.00
CA GLY A 665 -9.16 15.44 25.99
C GLY A 665 -9.82 14.59 24.92
N THR A 666 -10.75 15.18 24.18
CA THR A 666 -11.51 14.49 23.14
C THR A 666 -11.65 15.36 21.89
N ILE A 667 -11.84 14.69 20.76
CA ILE A 667 -12.26 15.31 19.50
C ILE A 667 -13.63 14.73 19.17
N GLU A 668 -14.60 15.60 18.96
CA GLU A 668 -15.92 15.28 18.43
C GLU A 668 -15.99 15.84 17.01
N ALA A 669 -16.21 14.98 16.02
CA ALA A 669 -16.31 15.38 14.62
C ALA A 669 -17.69 15.05 14.07
N ASN A 670 -18.25 15.99 13.30
CA ASN A 670 -19.48 15.82 12.53
C ASN A 670 -19.24 16.36 11.12
N PRO A 671 -18.70 15.54 10.20
CA PRO A 671 -18.25 16.03 8.90
C PRO A 671 -19.38 16.51 7.98
N GLY A 672 -20.65 16.37 8.40
CA GLY A 672 -21.82 16.73 7.60
C GLY A 672 -21.82 16.03 6.25
N ASP A 673 -22.45 16.65 5.26
CA ASP A 673 -22.43 16.24 3.86
C ASP A 673 -22.04 17.41 2.95
N TRP A 674 -22.09 17.19 1.64
CA TRP A 674 -21.80 18.21 0.63
C TRP A 674 -22.83 19.34 0.58
N GLU A 675 -24.02 19.19 1.20
CA GLU A 675 -25.01 20.27 1.31
C GLU A 675 -24.68 21.18 2.49
N ALA A 676 -24.30 20.60 3.63
CA ALA A 676 -23.91 21.33 4.84
C ALA A 676 -22.53 22.00 4.72
N LEU A 677 -21.55 21.32 4.08
CA LEU A 677 -20.16 21.78 3.95
C LEU A 677 -19.64 21.66 2.49
N PRO A 678 -20.26 22.32 1.50
CA PRO A 678 -19.95 22.14 0.07
C PRO A 678 -18.48 22.38 -0.30
N THR A 679 -17.76 23.20 0.47
CA THR A 679 -16.34 23.49 0.21
C THR A 679 -15.38 22.88 1.23
N LEU A 680 -15.90 22.23 2.29
CA LEU A 680 -15.10 21.75 3.41
C LEU A 680 -15.40 20.30 3.80
N HIS A 681 -16.40 19.64 3.20
CA HIS A 681 -16.80 18.28 3.56
C HIS A 681 -15.60 17.31 3.49
N HIS A 682 -14.85 17.27 2.39
CA HIS A 682 -13.63 16.45 2.29
C HIS A 682 -12.56 16.74 3.36
N VAL A 683 -12.45 17.97 3.85
CA VAL A 683 -11.52 18.32 4.94
C VAL A 683 -12.11 17.88 6.27
N ALA A 684 -13.38 18.16 6.51
CA ALA A 684 -14.08 17.77 7.72
C ALA A 684 -14.13 16.25 7.89
N GLU A 685 -14.41 15.52 6.80
CA GLU A 685 -14.36 14.06 6.70
C GLU A 685 -12.95 13.55 6.97
N GLY A 686 -11.93 14.08 6.29
CA GLY A 686 -10.54 13.68 6.52
C GLY A 686 -10.05 13.95 7.95
N LEU A 687 -10.49 15.03 8.59
CA LEU A 687 -10.15 15.28 10.00
C LEU A 687 -10.97 14.40 10.96
N ALA A 688 -12.22 14.05 10.60
CA ALA A 688 -13.08 13.16 11.38
C ALA A 688 -12.61 11.70 11.36
N GLU A 689 -11.97 11.28 10.28
CA GLU A 689 -11.45 9.94 10.10
C GLU A 689 -10.11 9.68 10.82
N VAL A 690 -9.42 10.72 11.32
CA VAL A 690 -8.16 10.57 12.05
C VAL A 690 -8.40 9.75 13.33
N PRO A 691 -7.92 8.50 13.43
CA PRO A 691 -8.20 7.67 14.57
C PRO A 691 -7.33 8.10 15.76
N ILE A 692 -7.93 8.42 16.90
CA ILE A 692 -7.19 8.77 18.12
C ILE A 692 -7.03 7.51 18.96
N TYR A 693 -5.83 6.94 18.97
CA TYR A 693 -5.54 5.70 19.72
C TYR A 693 -5.31 5.99 21.20
N GLU A 694 -4.54 7.03 21.48
CA GLU A 694 -4.15 7.40 22.83
C GLU A 694 -3.90 8.90 22.89
N VAL A 695 -4.53 9.61 23.82
CA VAL A 695 -4.17 10.99 24.13
C VAL A 695 -2.88 10.98 24.94
N ILE A 696 -1.84 11.60 24.39
CA ILE A 696 -0.53 11.74 25.04
C ILE A 696 -0.58 12.92 26.01
N GLU A 697 -1.10 14.05 25.53
CA GLU A 697 -1.09 15.31 26.26
C GLU A 697 -2.19 16.25 25.77
N ALA A 698 -2.94 16.82 26.70
CA ALA A 698 -3.71 18.03 26.51
C ALA A 698 -2.95 19.18 27.19
N LYS A 699 -2.75 20.30 26.49
CA LYS A 699 -1.97 21.43 27.01
C LYS A 699 -2.55 22.77 26.56
N ILE A 700 -2.64 23.71 27.49
CA ILE A 700 -2.81 25.14 27.19
C ILE A 700 -1.53 25.86 27.56
N GLU A 701 -1.00 26.64 26.62
CA GLU A 701 0.22 27.44 26.78
C GLU A 701 -0.08 28.88 26.41
N GLU A 702 0.11 29.80 27.35
CA GLU A 702 -0.07 31.23 27.17
C GLU A 702 1.29 31.91 27.17
N GLY A 703 1.44 32.95 26.36
CA GLY A 703 2.69 33.69 26.31
C GLY A 703 2.71 34.88 25.37
N HIS A 704 3.92 35.35 25.08
CA HIS A 704 4.19 36.46 24.17
C HIS A 704 5.32 36.14 23.19
N GLY A 705 5.34 36.86 22.07
CA GLY A 705 6.14 36.54 20.91
C GLY A 705 5.50 35.42 20.09
N VAL A 706 5.43 35.60 18.77
CA VAL A 706 4.80 34.64 17.84
C VAL A 706 5.81 34.21 16.78
N GLU A 707 5.74 32.95 16.38
CA GLU A 707 6.65 32.38 15.38
C GLU A 707 6.54 33.14 14.04
N ASP A 708 7.70 33.49 13.48
CA ASP A 708 7.77 34.13 12.19
C ASP A 708 7.72 33.08 11.06
N VAL A 709 6.53 32.87 10.54
CA VAL A 709 6.29 31.96 9.41
C VAL A 709 6.78 32.50 8.07
N SER A 710 7.24 33.75 7.98
CA SER A 710 7.82 34.31 6.74
C SER A 710 9.21 33.74 6.40
N GLN A 711 9.84 33.04 7.34
CA GLN A 711 11.09 32.30 7.12
C GLN A 711 10.88 31.00 6.32
N ALA A 712 9.68 30.76 5.79
CA ALA A 712 9.40 29.66 4.88
C ALA A 712 10.35 29.72 3.67
N VAL A 713 11.22 28.73 3.55
CA VAL A 713 12.16 28.58 2.44
C VAL A 713 11.79 27.36 1.61
N ARG A 714 11.93 27.47 0.29
CA ARG A 714 11.84 26.31 -0.59
C ARG A 714 12.92 25.28 -0.20
N ILE A 715 12.53 24.02 -0.12
CA ILE A 715 13.44 22.93 0.27
C ILE A 715 14.33 22.49 -0.90
N GLU A 716 13.83 22.68 -2.13
CA GLU A 716 14.46 22.36 -3.42
C GLU A 716 15.38 23.45 -3.97
#